data_AF-A0A6P8UVN5-F1
#
_entry.id   AF-A0A6P8UVN5-F1
#
_cell.length_a   1.000
_cell.length_b   1.000
_cell.length_c   1.000
_cell.angle_alpha   90.00
_cell.angle_beta   90.00
_cell.angle_gamma   90.00
#
_symmetry.space_group_name_H-M   'P 1'
#
loop_
_entity.id
_entity.type
_entity.pdbx_description
1 polymer ?
#
loop_
_entity_poly.entity_id
_entity_poly.type
_entity_poly.pdbx_seq_one_letter_code
_entity_poly.pdbx_strand_id
1 'polypeptide(L)'
;MAECMAARLAAQEEQIRLLSGEISSLRDGLSQGLDAGVGAKVSPELESLRTENEKLRYRLLHLRRALKEEPQLGGQKQEKGGKAPEKHTNKEQNNKEKQNINNRAEKNTNKETNNRAEKNTNKETNNRAEKNTNKETNNRAEKNTNKETNNRAEKKVVTVDTKSCDGNNKKEKKPDKGQAKGGVREKSLPGFVAERLGLYEQLKRESDALLEERAKNSKPISVELPDGGKVEARAWVSTPYQLACNISQGLADNAVISRVNGELWDLDRPLEHDCSLEILRFDNEDAQAVYWHSSAHILGEAMENFYGGCLCYGPPIENGFYYDMFLDGQKGVSSTEFGDLESLCKAVVKEKQPFERLEISKETLLKMFKYNKFKCRILNEKVTTPTTTVYRCGPLIDLCRGPHVRHTGKIKAMKIYKNSSTYWEGRSDMETLQRIYGISFPDSKMLKEWERFQEEAKNRDHRKIGKDQELFFFHDLSPGSCFFLPRGAFIYNTLTEFIREEYWRRGFQEVASPNIFNSKLWETSGHWQHYSDNMFSFPVEDDIFALKPMNCPGHCLMFSHRPRSWRELPLRFADFGVLHRNELSGTLTGLTRVRRFQQDDAHIFCTMEQIESEMKGCLDFLRCVYNVFGFSFQLHLSTRPEKYLGDIAVWNQAEKQLENSLNDFGEPWKLNPGDGAFYGPKIDIKIKDAIGRYHQCATIQLDFQLPIRLNLTFVGTDGDDKARPVIIHRAILGSVERMIAILTENYAGKWPLWLSPRQVMVVPVNTSFEDYAKKVCEQFTKAGFMADADLDSGCLLNKKIRNAQLAQYNFVLVVGEKEKMTNGVNVRTRDSKVHGELSVSEVLARLTLLKQSRCANAEEEF
;
A
#
# COMPACT_ATOMS: atom_id res chain seq x y z
N MET A 1 38.98 -8.35 20.55
CA MET A 1 38.16 -9.51 20.98
C MET A 1 38.33 -10.70 20.04
N ALA A 2 38.69 -10.46 18.78
CA ALA A 2 39.24 -11.37 17.77
C ALA A 2 39.51 -12.83 18.19
N GLU A 3 40.53 -13.12 19.01
CA GLU A 3 40.91 -14.52 19.34
C GLU A 3 39.78 -15.34 19.98
N CYS A 4 39.03 -14.75 20.91
CA CYS A 4 37.88 -15.40 21.52
C CYS A 4 36.73 -15.61 20.50
N MET A 5 36.56 -14.67 19.55
CA MET A 5 35.60 -14.82 18.46
C MET A 5 36.04 -15.88 17.45
N ALA A 6 37.34 -15.99 17.15
CA ALA A 6 37.92 -17.01 16.28
C ALA A 6 37.80 -18.42 16.88
N ALA A 7 38.09 -18.58 18.17
CA ALA A 7 37.86 -19.84 18.88
C ALA A 7 36.36 -20.23 18.88
N ARG A 8 35.47 -19.26 19.07
CA ARG A 8 34.02 -19.47 19.01
C ARG A 8 33.50 -19.77 17.58
N LEU A 9 34.16 -19.22 16.56
CA LEU A 9 33.91 -19.52 15.16
C LEU A 9 34.28 -20.97 14.86
N ALA A 10 35.52 -21.39 15.15
CA ALA A 10 36.00 -22.75 14.93
C ALA A 10 35.13 -23.80 15.65
N ALA A 11 34.71 -23.52 16.89
CA ALA A 11 33.79 -24.39 17.63
C ALA A 11 32.42 -24.54 16.95
N GLN A 12 31.87 -23.48 16.33
CA GLN A 12 30.63 -23.59 15.56
C GLN A 12 30.82 -24.29 14.21
N GLU A 13 31.95 -24.09 13.54
CA GLU A 13 32.25 -24.77 12.27
C GLU A 13 32.36 -26.29 12.49
N GLU A 14 33.01 -26.73 13.56
CA GLU A 14 33.05 -28.14 13.95
C GLU A 14 31.67 -28.67 14.37
N GLN A 15 30.89 -27.91 15.15
CA GLN A 15 29.52 -28.32 15.51
C GLN A 15 28.63 -28.49 14.26
N ILE A 16 28.74 -27.60 13.27
CA ILE A 16 28.02 -27.72 11.99
C ILE A 16 28.51 -28.94 11.20
N ARG A 17 29.82 -29.21 11.19
CA ARG A 17 30.43 -30.37 10.51
C ARG A 17 29.89 -31.69 11.07
N LEU A 18 29.92 -31.85 12.40
CA LEU A 18 29.39 -33.04 13.08
C LEU A 18 27.90 -33.23 12.79
N LEU A 19 27.10 -32.19 12.98
CA LEU A 19 25.63 -32.27 12.86
C LEU A 19 25.18 -32.41 11.39
N SER A 20 25.97 -31.94 10.41
CA SER A 20 25.76 -32.26 8.98
C SER A 20 26.17 -33.69 8.62
N GLY A 21 27.18 -34.26 9.31
CA GLY A 21 27.53 -35.68 9.19
C GLY A 21 26.40 -36.58 9.70
N GLU A 22 25.87 -36.29 10.88
CA GLU A 22 24.75 -37.01 11.51
C GLU A 22 23.47 -36.95 10.64
N ILE A 23 23.14 -35.79 10.08
CA ILE A 23 22.05 -35.63 9.10
C ILE A 23 22.28 -36.50 7.85
N SER A 24 23.53 -36.67 7.39
CA SER A 24 23.84 -37.59 6.30
C SER A 24 23.62 -39.04 6.74
N SER A 25 24.23 -39.49 7.84
CA SER A 25 24.09 -40.87 8.32
C SER A 25 22.63 -41.28 8.58
N LEU A 26 21.79 -40.37 9.10
CA LEU A 26 20.35 -40.61 9.29
C LEU A 26 19.58 -40.69 7.97
N ARG A 27 19.88 -39.83 6.98
CA ARG A 27 19.34 -39.92 5.62
C ARG A 27 19.74 -41.23 4.94
N ASP A 28 21.03 -41.56 5.04
CA ASP A 28 21.64 -42.66 4.32
C ASP A 28 21.18 -44.01 4.91
N GLY A 29 21.04 -44.10 6.24
CA GLY A 29 20.41 -45.23 6.93
C GLY A 29 18.92 -45.40 6.59
N LEU A 30 18.15 -44.31 6.47
CA LEU A 30 16.76 -44.38 5.98
C LEU A 30 16.67 -44.93 4.54
N SER A 31 17.66 -44.67 3.69
CA SER A 31 17.70 -45.18 2.32
C SER A 31 18.23 -46.62 2.15
N GLN A 32 18.84 -47.22 3.17
CA GLN A 32 19.28 -48.63 3.13
C GLN A 32 18.21 -49.64 3.54
N GLY A 33 17.04 -49.19 4.01
CA GLY A 33 16.03 -50.05 4.64
C GLY A 33 14.76 -50.35 3.83
N LEU A 34 14.59 -49.81 2.62
CA LEU A 34 13.32 -49.91 1.87
C LEU A 34 13.52 -50.09 0.36
N ASP A 35 12.89 -51.13 -0.19
CA ASP A 35 12.66 -51.29 -1.63
C ASP A 35 11.77 -50.17 -2.19
N ALA A 36 11.94 -49.87 -3.47
CA ALA A 36 11.26 -48.76 -4.12
C ALA A 36 9.73 -48.98 -4.26
N GLY A 37 8.92 -48.04 -3.75
CA GLY A 37 7.47 -48.07 -4.02
C GLY A 37 6.56 -47.08 -3.28
N VAL A 38 6.96 -46.52 -2.13
CA VAL A 38 6.11 -45.59 -1.34
C VAL A 38 6.92 -44.39 -0.87
N GLY A 39 6.31 -43.19 -0.91
CA GLY A 39 6.98 -41.94 -0.51
C GLY A 39 7.38 -41.92 0.97
N ALA A 40 8.69 -41.95 1.22
CA ALA A 40 9.24 -41.93 2.58
C ALA A 40 8.93 -40.59 3.27
N LYS A 41 8.21 -40.66 4.40
CA LYS A 41 8.07 -39.52 5.31
C LYS A 41 9.37 -39.32 6.06
N VAL A 42 9.91 -38.11 6.01
CA VAL A 42 11.05 -37.67 6.83
C VAL A 42 10.69 -37.82 8.31
N SER A 43 11.61 -38.33 9.15
CA SER A 43 11.34 -38.43 10.58
C SER A 43 11.33 -37.04 11.23
N PRO A 44 10.50 -36.80 12.26
CA PRO A 44 10.48 -35.52 12.97
C PRO A 44 11.85 -35.13 13.56
N GLU A 45 12.68 -36.11 13.91
CA GLU A 45 14.05 -35.90 14.39
C GLU A 45 14.97 -35.36 13.29
N LEU A 46 14.88 -35.90 12.07
CA LEU A 46 15.66 -35.41 10.93
C LEU A 46 15.22 -34.00 10.50
N GLU A 47 13.93 -33.68 10.62
CA GLU A 47 13.41 -32.32 10.41
C GLU A 47 13.89 -31.34 11.49
N SER A 48 13.94 -31.78 12.76
CA SER A 48 14.49 -31.01 13.88
C SER A 48 15.98 -30.73 13.71
N LEU A 49 16.78 -31.75 13.37
CA LEU A 49 18.23 -31.62 13.14
C LEU A 49 18.54 -30.70 11.95
N ARG A 50 17.78 -30.78 10.85
CA ARG A 50 17.88 -29.82 9.74
C ARG A 50 17.65 -28.38 10.20
N THR A 51 16.58 -28.17 10.97
CA THR A 51 16.20 -26.86 11.53
C THR A 51 17.29 -26.32 12.48
N GLU A 52 17.98 -27.19 13.22
CA GLU A 52 19.11 -26.81 14.05
C GLU A 52 20.39 -26.50 13.25
N ASN A 53 20.70 -27.31 12.23
CA ASN A 53 21.84 -27.05 11.35
C ASN A 53 21.70 -25.70 10.61
N GLU A 54 20.49 -25.34 10.18
CA GLU A 54 20.18 -24.03 9.60
C GLU A 54 20.40 -22.88 10.60
N LYS A 55 19.90 -23.01 11.83
CA LYS A 55 20.14 -22.02 12.92
C LYS A 55 21.62 -21.85 13.24
N LEU A 56 22.41 -22.93 13.21
CA LEU A 56 23.86 -22.88 13.40
C LEU A 56 24.56 -22.18 12.22
N ARG A 57 24.22 -22.53 10.97
CA ARG A 57 24.75 -21.83 9.76
C ARG A 57 24.43 -20.33 9.77
N TYR A 58 23.24 -19.94 10.23
CA TYR A 58 22.86 -18.53 10.39
C TYR A 58 23.71 -17.82 11.47
N ARG A 59 23.98 -18.46 12.61
CA ARG A 59 24.89 -17.94 13.64
C ARG A 59 26.33 -17.79 13.12
N LEU A 60 26.81 -18.77 12.34
CA LEU A 60 28.13 -18.73 11.72
C LEU A 60 28.28 -17.55 10.75
N LEU A 61 27.25 -17.29 9.92
CA LEU A 61 27.23 -16.14 9.02
C LEU A 61 27.39 -14.81 9.77
N HIS A 62 26.75 -14.64 10.93
CA HIS A 62 26.88 -13.44 11.75
C HIS A 62 28.24 -13.33 12.46
N LEU A 63 28.81 -14.42 12.98
CA LEU A 63 30.17 -14.40 13.52
C LEU A 63 31.22 -14.06 12.44
N ARG A 64 31.04 -14.54 11.20
CA ARG A 64 31.88 -14.16 10.05
C ARG A 64 31.71 -12.71 9.60
N ARG A 65 30.61 -12.02 9.96
CA ARG A 65 30.41 -10.58 9.76
C ARG A 65 31.11 -9.77 10.84
N ALA A 66 30.86 -10.08 12.12
CA ALA A 66 31.52 -9.42 13.25
C ALA A 66 33.06 -9.49 13.16
N LEU A 67 33.63 -10.61 12.70
CA LEU A 67 35.08 -10.76 12.51
C LEU A 67 35.65 -9.91 11.35
N LYS A 68 34.81 -9.47 10.38
CA LYS A 68 35.20 -8.58 9.29
C LYS A 68 35.15 -7.09 9.66
N GLU A 69 34.47 -6.74 10.75
CA GLU A 69 34.26 -5.35 11.19
C GLU A 69 35.35 -4.86 12.17
N GLU A 70 36.15 -5.75 12.77
CA GLU A 70 37.16 -5.41 13.80
C GLU A 70 38.53 -4.86 13.28
N PRO A 71 38.70 -4.33 12.03
CA PRO A 71 39.88 -3.50 11.72
C PRO A 71 39.61 -2.18 10.94
N GLN A 72 38.82 -1.25 11.48
CA GLN A 72 38.83 0.17 11.04
C GLN A 72 38.95 1.23 12.16
N LEU A 73 38.92 0.84 13.43
CA LEU A 73 39.02 1.76 14.58
C LEU A 73 40.42 1.72 15.21
N GLY A 74 41.42 2.31 14.53
CA GLY A 74 42.80 2.24 15.01
C GLY A 74 43.84 3.12 14.29
N GLY A 75 43.49 4.33 13.81
CA GLY A 75 44.41 5.03 12.90
C GLY A 75 44.24 6.54 12.65
N GLN A 76 43.76 7.35 13.60
CA GLN A 76 43.93 8.82 13.51
C GLN A 76 44.33 9.44 14.86
N LYS A 77 45.60 9.83 14.98
CA LYS A 77 46.08 10.83 15.93
C LYS A 77 46.48 12.10 15.18
N GLN A 78 46.39 13.22 15.87
CA GLN A 78 46.60 14.58 15.36
C GLN A 78 47.94 14.76 14.66
N GLU A 79 47.94 15.43 13.51
CA GLU A 79 49.08 16.24 13.08
C GLU A 79 48.66 17.72 12.98
N LYS A 80 49.48 18.61 13.54
CA LYS A 80 49.45 20.04 13.27
C LYS A 80 50.54 20.36 12.25
N GLY A 81 50.25 21.25 11.30
CA GLY A 81 51.10 21.44 10.12
C GLY A 81 52.53 21.91 10.39
N GLY A 82 53.44 21.48 9.52
CA GLY A 82 54.83 21.92 9.41
C GLY A 82 55.18 22.29 7.97
N LYS A 83 56.09 23.24 7.78
CA LYS A 83 56.41 23.85 6.47
C LYS A 83 57.17 22.90 5.53
N ALA A 84 57.01 23.13 4.21
CA ALA A 84 57.96 22.68 3.19
C ALA A 84 59.35 23.37 3.36
N PRO A 85 60.43 22.91 2.69
CA PRO A 85 60.67 23.41 1.32
C PRO A 85 61.45 22.48 0.35
N GLU A 86 61.37 22.81 -0.96
CA GLU A 86 62.43 22.58 -1.99
C GLU A 86 62.82 21.11 -2.37
N LYS A 87 63.46 20.80 -3.51
CA LYS A 87 63.99 21.57 -4.68
C LYS A 87 64.17 20.64 -5.92
N HIS A 88 64.22 21.25 -7.14
CA HIS A 88 64.90 20.76 -8.37
C HIS A 88 64.40 19.42 -9.01
N THR A 89 64.51 19.13 -10.32
CA THR A 89 64.80 19.89 -11.57
C THR A 89 64.42 19.03 -12.81
N ASN A 90 64.19 19.65 -13.98
CA ASN A 90 64.60 19.28 -15.37
C ASN A 90 64.57 17.79 -15.85
N LYS A 91 64.26 17.45 -17.13
CA LYS A 91 64.26 18.24 -18.38
C LYS A 91 63.48 17.55 -19.53
N GLU A 92 63.10 18.37 -20.51
CA GLU A 92 62.87 18.12 -21.97
C GLU A 92 62.99 16.69 -22.58
N GLN A 93 61.99 16.29 -23.38
CA GLN A 93 62.01 15.98 -24.84
C GLN A 93 60.79 15.09 -25.20
N ASN A 94 59.90 15.28 -26.20
CA ASN A 94 59.63 16.18 -27.34
C ASN A 94 59.58 15.44 -28.70
N ASN A 95 58.38 15.36 -29.30
CA ASN A 95 58.02 15.09 -30.72
C ASN A 95 58.39 13.77 -31.47
N LYS A 96 57.35 13.00 -31.86
CA LYS A 96 56.90 12.66 -33.26
C LYS A 96 55.88 11.51 -33.24
N GLU A 97 54.65 11.66 -33.77
CA GLU A 97 54.18 11.61 -35.17
C GLU A 97 54.00 10.22 -35.85
N LYS A 98 52.71 9.88 -36.06
CA LYS A 98 52.09 9.24 -37.24
C LYS A 98 52.43 7.80 -37.73
N GLN A 99 51.38 6.96 -37.64
CA GLN A 99 50.76 6.14 -38.71
C GLN A 99 51.32 4.77 -39.14
N ASN A 100 50.37 3.98 -39.69
CA ASN A 100 50.47 2.68 -40.40
C ASN A 100 50.67 1.46 -39.47
N ILE A 101 50.24 0.22 -39.82
CA ILE A 101 50.12 -0.45 -41.13
C ILE A 101 48.84 -1.33 -41.27
N ASN A 102 48.19 -1.27 -42.46
CA ASN A 102 47.32 -2.21 -43.23
C ASN A 102 46.25 -3.12 -42.55
N ASN A 103 45.07 -3.43 -43.14
CA ASN A 103 44.53 -3.61 -44.52
C ASN A 103 44.70 -4.98 -45.22
N ARG A 104 43.56 -5.67 -45.42
CA ARG A 104 43.20 -6.67 -46.47
C ARG A 104 41.66 -6.90 -46.39
N ALA A 105 40.87 -7.12 -47.45
CA ALA A 105 41.10 -7.01 -48.89
C ALA A 105 39.78 -6.73 -49.67
N GLU A 106 39.93 -6.19 -50.89
CA GLU A 106 39.14 -6.30 -52.14
C GLU A 106 37.67 -6.82 -52.09
N LYS A 107 36.67 -6.04 -52.53
CA LYS A 107 36.26 -5.72 -53.93
C LYS A 107 35.68 -6.90 -54.75
N ASN A 108 34.40 -6.80 -55.13
CA ASN A 108 34.00 -6.94 -56.54
C ASN A 108 32.58 -6.42 -56.89
N THR A 109 32.50 -5.91 -58.12
CA THR A 109 31.42 -5.74 -59.12
C THR A 109 30.11 -6.55 -58.97
N ASN A 110 28.95 -6.20 -59.59
CA ASN A 110 28.69 -5.28 -60.73
C ASN A 110 27.22 -4.75 -60.84
N LYS A 111 27.01 -3.89 -61.84
CA LYS A 111 25.77 -3.30 -62.42
C LYS A 111 24.49 -4.17 -62.49
N GLU A 112 23.32 -3.51 -62.47
CA GLU A 112 22.33 -3.27 -63.57
C GLU A 112 21.25 -2.29 -63.02
N THR A 113 20.78 -1.20 -63.65
CA THR A 113 19.87 -0.99 -64.82
C THR A 113 18.53 -1.74 -64.76
N ASN A 114 17.34 -1.18 -65.07
CA ASN A 114 17.04 0.09 -65.75
C ASN A 114 15.63 0.67 -65.46
N ASN A 115 15.55 2.01 -65.54
CA ASN A 115 14.47 2.97 -65.88
C ASN A 115 12.99 2.62 -66.26
N ARG A 116 12.16 3.69 -66.14
CA ARG A 116 10.78 3.95 -66.64
C ARG A 116 9.61 3.35 -65.82
N ALA A 117 8.50 4.03 -65.49
CA ALA A 117 7.70 5.14 -66.11
C ALA A 117 6.83 4.66 -67.31
N GLU A 118 5.61 5.16 -67.59
CA GLU A 118 4.94 6.44 -67.28
C GLU A 118 3.41 6.28 -67.00
N LYS A 119 2.75 7.39 -66.59
CA LYS A 119 1.38 7.89 -66.93
C LYS A 119 0.26 6.87 -67.33
N ASN A 120 -1.00 7.04 -66.91
CA ASN A 120 -1.87 8.14 -67.39
C ASN A 120 -3.23 8.25 -66.64
N THR A 121 -3.74 9.49 -66.52
CA THR A 121 -5.12 10.02 -66.78
C THR A 121 -6.36 9.08 -66.80
N ASN A 122 -7.62 9.50 -66.52
CA ASN A 122 -8.26 10.83 -66.62
C ASN A 122 -9.68 10.89 -65.99
N LYS A 123 -10.17 12.10 -65.61
CA LYS A 123 -11.58 12.60 -65.69
C LYS A 123 -12.71 11.86 -64.92
N GLU A 124 -13.98 12.29 -64.76
CA GLU A 124 -14.78 13.56 -64.66
C GLU A 124 -16.23 13.14 -64.22
N THR A 125 -17.27 13.94 -63.86
CA THR A 125 -17.55 15.40 -63.72
C THR A 125 -18.77 15.60 -62.80
N ASN A 126 -18.86 16.74 -62.07
CA ASN A 126 -20.12 17.43 -61.68
C ASN A 126 -21.12 16.68 -60.74
N ASN A 127 -22.17 17.27 -60.12
CA ASN A 127 -22.69 18.65 -59.98
C ASN A 127 -23.31 18.80 -58.55
N ARG A 128 -23.46 19.99 -57.92
CA ARG A 128 -24.67 20.86 -57.92
C ARG A 128 -26.03 20.14 -57.82
N ALA A 129 -27.04 20.62 -57.08
CA ALA A 129 -27.15 21.78 -56.19
C ALA A 129 -28.48 21.74 -55.37
N GLU A 130 -28.61 22.61 -54.36
CA GLU A 130 -29.91 23.16 -53.86
C GLU A 130 -30.93 22.14 -53.24
N LYS A 131 -31.99 22.52 -52.51
CA LYS A 131 -32.56 23.79 -51.99
C LYS A 131 -33.42 23.50 -50.74
N ASN A 132 -33.78 24.53 -49.96
CA ASN A 132 -35.08 24.84 -49.30
C ASN A 132 -35.98 23.69 -48.74
N THR A 133 -36.74 23.83 -47.64
CA THR A 133 -37.39 25.03 -47.04
C THR A 133 -37.94 24.74 -45.62
N ASN A 134 -38.36 25.78 -44.88
CA ASN A 134 -39.63 25.96 -44.12
C ASN A 134 -40.46 24.72 -43.66
N LYS A 135 -41.17 24.70 -42.52
CA LYS A 135 -41.66 25.78 -41.61
C LYS A 135 -42.22 25.21 -40.27
N GLU A 136 -42.65 26.09 -39.37
CA GLU A 136 -43.88 26.09 -38.50
C GLU A 136 -44.69 24.78 -38.29
N THR A 137 -45.36 24.46 -37.16
CA THR A 137 -45.77 25.24 -35.95
C THR A 137 -46.34 24.33 -34.85
N ASN A 138 -46.46 24.86 -33.61
CA ASN A 138 -47.44 24.52 -32.54
C ASN A 138 -47.45 23.10 -31.95
N ASN A 139 -47.62 22.86 -30.63
CA ASN A 139 -48.49 23.40 -29.55
C ASN A 139 -49.92 22.84 -29.46
N ARG A 140 -50.28 22.44 -28.23
CA ARG A 140 -51.53 21.83 -27.71
C ARG A 140 -51.76 20.38 -28.19
N ALA A 141 -52.00 19.36 -27.35
CA ALA A 141 -52.59 19.18 -26.01
C ALA A 141 -54.11 18.94 -25.97
N GLU A 142 -54.54 18.16 -24.95
CA GLU A 142 -55.92 17.77 -24.62
C GLU A 142 -56.54 16.66 -25.52
N LYS A 143 -57.39 15.73 -25.03
CA LYS A 143 -57.95 15.52 -23.68
C LYS A 143 -58.51 14.09 -23.44
N ASN A 144 -58.79 13.80 -22.17
CA ASN A 144 -59.85 12.89 -21.66
C ASN A 144 -59.65 11.36 -21.78
N THR A 145 -60.16 10.51 -20.86
CA THR A 145 -61.08 10.77 -19.72
C THR A 145 -60.91 9.78 -18.54
N ASN A 146 -61.35 10.21 -17.34
CA ASN A 146 -61.84 9.39 -16.20
C ASN A 146 -60.81 8.58 -15.37
N LYS A 147 -60.98 8.36 -14.04
CA LYS A 147 -62.06 8.79 -13.12
C LYS A 147 -61.62 8.83 -11.63
N GLU A 148 -62.24 9.74 -10.87
CA GLU A 148 -62.55 9.70 -9.42
C GLU A 148 -61.43 9.64 -8.35
N THR A 149 -61.78 10.06 -7.12
CA THR A 149 -60.84 10.49 -6.07
C THR A 149 -61.31 10.19 -4.64
N ASN A 150 -60.34 9.93 -3.73
CA ASN A 150 -60.40 10.05 -2.26
C ASN A 150 -61.45 9.24 -1.47
N ASN A 151 -60.98 8.40 -0.52
CA ASN A 151 -60.93 8.84 0.89
C ASN A 151 -60.27 7.88 1.91
N ARG A 152 -59.44 8.47 2.79
CA ARG A 152 -59.22 8.16 4.22
C ARG A 152 -58.73 6.75 4.65
N ALA A 153 -58.49 6.59 5.95
CA ALA A 153 -57.69 5.51 6.54
C ALA A 153 -58.25 4.99 7.89
N GLU A 154 -58.01 3.71 8.15
CA GLU A 154 -58.19 3.00 9.44
C GLU A 154 -56.95 2.10 9.65
N LYS A 155 -56.25 2.08 10.79
CA LYS A 155 -56.63 1.59 12.13
C LYS A 155 -57.24 0.18 12.15
N LYS A 156 -56.51 -0.78 12.72
CA LYS A 156 -57.10 -1.97 13.34
C LYS A 156 -56.64 -2.10 14.79
N VAL A 157 -57.55 -2.58 15.62
CA VAL A 157 -57.39 -2.77 17.07
C VAL A 157 -57.18 -4.27 17.34
N VAL A 158 -56.39 -4.59 18.37
CA VAL A 158 -56.33 -5.93 18.96
C VAL A 158 -57.07 -5.88 20.28
N THR A 159 -58.08 -6.74 20.45
CA THR A 159 -58.84 -6.87 21.70
C THR A 159 -58.21 -7.89 22.65
N VAL A 160 -58.43 -7.68 23.94
CA VAL A 160 -57.87 -8.46 25.05
C VAL A 160 -58.73 -9.70 25.30
N ASP A 161 -58.11 -10.78 25.79
CA ASP A 161 -58.80 -11.64 26.76
C ASP A 161 -57.82 -12.15 27.84
N THR A 162 -58.30 -12.30 29.07
CA THR A 162 -57.49 -12.65 30.25
C THR A 162 -58.31 -13.38 31.31
N LYS A 163 -57.81 -14.52 31.79
CA LYS A 163 -58.19 -15.08 33.11
C LYS A 163 -57.16 -16.10 33.61
N SER A 164 -57.11 -16.24 34.94
CA SER A 164 -56.21 -17.09 35.73
C SER A 164 -56.98 -18.21 36.45
N CYS A 165 -56.28 -19.27 36.87
CA CYS A 165 -56.18 -19.71 38.29
C CYS A 165 -55.44 -21.06 38.45
N ASP A 166 -54.59 -21.13 39.48
CA ASP A 166 -54.22 -22.22 40.40
C ASP A 166 -54.03 -23.70 39.94
N GLY A 167 -52.93 -24.35 40.39
CA GLY A 167 -52.66 -25.79 40.15
C GLY A 167 -51.40 -26.38 40.82
N ASN A 168 -51.56 -26.93 42.01
CA ASN A 168 -50.55 -27.48 42.96
C ASN A 168 -49.47 -28.50 42.47
N ASN A 169 -48.31 -28.47 43.16
CA ASN A 169 -47.40 -29.57 43.58
C ASN A 169 -46.50 -30.42 42.62
N LYS A 170 -45.18 -30.25 42.81
CA LYS A 170 -44.08 -31.26 42.97
C LYS A 170 -44.01 -32.51 42.06
N LYS A 171 -42.99 -32.54 41.18
CA LYS A 171 -41.96 -33.60 40.94
C LYS A 171 -41.01 -33.16 39.79
N GLU A 172 -39.73 -33.55 39.64
CA GLU A 172 -38.74 -34.20 40.53
C GLU A 172 -37.27 -33.88 40.06
N LYS A 173 -36.33 -34.85 40.07
CA LYS A 173 -35.00 -34.84 39.39
C LYS A 173 -34.95 -36.11 38.51
N LYS A 174 -34.13 -36.30 37.44
CA LYS A 174 -32.74 -35.91 37.13
C LYS A 174 -32.43 -36.36 35.66
N PRO A 175 -31.19 -36.23 35.13
CA PRO A 175 -30.50 -35.05 34.60
C PRO A 175 -30.59 -34.90 33.05
N ASP A 176 -30.17 -33.75 32.53
CA ASP A 176 -29.81 -33.57 31.10
C ASP A 176 -28.29 -33.32 30.92
N LYS A 177 -27.76 -33.49 29.70
CA LYS A 177 -26.33 -33.56 29.38
C LYS A 177 -25.74 -32.25 28.85
N GLY A 178 -24.62 -31.84 29.44
CA GLY A 178 -23.47 -31.39 28.65
C GLY A 178 -23.50 -29.99 28.02
N GLN A 179 -23.88 -28.93 28.76
CA GLN A 179 -23.41 -27.59 28.39
C GLN A 179 -21.91 -27.43 28.71
N ALA A 180 -21.09 -27.20 27.69
CA ALA A 180 -19.68 -26.90 27.85
C ALA A 180 -19.50 -25.46 28.38
N LYS A 181 -19.07 -25.32 29.64
CA LYS A 181 -18.74 -24.02 30.23
C LYS A 181 -17.37 -23.55 29.74
N GLY A 182 -17.35 -22.55 28.86
CA GLY A 182 -16.18 -21.70 28.63
C GLY A 182 -15.94 -20.83 29.86
N GLY A 183 -15.06 -21.26 30.77
CA GLY A 183 -14.65 -20.47 31.92
C GLY A 183 -13.45 -19.59 31.57
N VAL A 184 -13.58 -18.28 31.79
CA VAL A 184 -12.46 -17.32 31.64
C VAL A 184 -11.32 -17.77 32.57
N ARG A 185 -10.14 -18.01 32.00
CA ARG A 185 -8.93 -18.36 32.77
C ARG A 185 -8.28 -17.10 33.34
N GLU A 186 -8.93 -16.55 34.36
CA GLU A 186 -8.36 -15.49 35.19
C GLU A 186 -7.11 -16.03 35.89
N LYS A 187 -5.93 -15.53 35.47
CA LYS A 187 -4.65 -15.83 36.12
C LYS A 187 -4.45 -14.86 37.28
N SER A 188 -3.73 -15.31 38.30
CA SER A 188 -3.16 -14.42 39.32
C SER A 188 -2.31 -13.33 38.65
N LEU A 189 -2.56 -12.07 39.00
CA LEU A 189 -1.79 -10.92 38.52
C LEU A 189 -0.26 -11.13 38.71
N PRO A 190 0.58 -10.68 37.77
CA PRO A 190 2.03 -10.77 37.94
C PRO A 190 2.53 -10.04 39.19
N GLY A 191 3.45 -10.66 39.94
CA GLY A 191 3.89 -10.14 41.25
C GLY A 191 4.47 -8.73 41.24
N PHE A 192 5.01 -8.25 40.11
CA PHE A 192 5.51 -6.88 39.96
C PHE A 192 4.40 -5.82 40.01
N VAL A 193 3.13 -6.17 39.75
CA VAL A 193 2.02 -5.20 39.67
C VAL A 193 1.80 -4.53 41.03
N ALA A 194 1.92 -5.28 42.13
CA ALA A 194 1.77 -4.73 43.48
C ALA A 194 2.91 -3.76 43.86
N GLU A 195 4.16 -4.09 43.52
CA GLU A 195 5.33 -3.22 43.75
C GLU A 195 5.22 -1.93 42.91
N ARG A 196 4.82 -2.07 41.63
CA ARG A 196 4.61 -0.97 40.69
C ARG A 196 3.52 0.00 41.17
N LEU A 197 2.39 -0.53 41.66
CA LEU A 197 1.28 0.26 42.20
C LEU A 197 1.66 0.96 43.51
N GLY A 198 2.29 0.26 44.46
CA GLY A 198 2.69 0.87 45.74
C GLY A 198 3.65 2.05 45.57
N LEU A 199 4.60 1.94 44.64
CA LEU A 199 5.49 3.05 44.27
C LEU A 199 4.72 4.21 43.60
N TYR A 200 3.79 3.92 42.70
CA TYR A 200 2.95 4.95 42.08
C TYR A 200 2.07 5.67 43.12
N GLU A 201 1.46 4.95 44.06
CA GLU A 201 0.61 5.53 45.11
C GLU A 201 1.39 6.40 46.10
N GLN A 202 2.70 6.19 46.28
CA GLN A 202 3.56 7.16 46.96
C GLN A 202 3.72 8.43 46.12
N LEU A 203 4.20 8.30 44.88
CA LEU A 203 4.51 9.43 43.99
C LEU A 203 3.28 10.26 43.64
N LYS A 204 2.09 9.64 43.58
CA LYS A 204 0.80 10.31 43.39
C LYS A 204 0.47 11.24 44.55
N ARG A 205 0.64 10.78 45.81
CA ARG A 205 0.44 11.62 47.02
C ARG A 205 1.42 12.79 47.07
N GLU A 206 2.68 12.56 46.70
CA GLU A 206 3.70 13.63 46.60
C GLU A 206 3.32 14.67 45.54
N SER A 207 2.88 14.23 44.35
CA SER A 207 2.41 15.13 43.28
C SER A 207 1.11 15.87 43.62
N ASP A 208 0.17 15.22 44.30
CA ASP A 208 -1.11 15.84 44.66
C ASP A 208 -0.93 16.93 45.72
N ALA A 209 -0.04 16.73 46.71
CA ALA A 209 0.31 17.77 47.68
C ALA A 209 0.93 19.01 47.00
N LEU A 210 1.78 18.82 45.99
CA LEU A 210 2.36 19.91 45.19
C LEU A 210 1.31 20.62 44.32
N LEU A 211 0.33 19.89 43.77
CA LEU A 211 -0.78 20.49 43.03
C LEU A 211 -1.70 21.29 43.95
N GLU A 212 -2.01 20.80 45.15
CA GLU A 212 -2.76 21.57 46.16
C GLU A 212 -2.02 22.86 46.58
N GLU A 213 -0.70 22.82 46.74
CA GLU A 213 0.10 24.00 47.07
C GLU A 213 0.04 25.06 45.95
N ARG A 214 0.10 24.64 44.68
CA ARG A 214 -0.10 25.53 43.53
C ARG A 214 -1.53 26.09 43.47
N ALA A 215 -2.54 25.26 43.74
CA ALA A 215 -3.95 25.65 43.77
C ALA A 215 -4.27 26.65 44.90
N LYS A 216 -3.63 26.53 46.07
CA LYS A 216 -3.70 27.51 47.17
C LYS A 216 -3.17 28.89 46.74
N ASN A 217 -2.21 28.92 45.80
CA ASN A 217 -1.64 30.13 45.19
C ASN A 217 -2.29 30.50 43.84
N SER A 218 -3.51 30.00 43.56
CA SER A 218 -4.20 30.20 42.28
C SER A 218 -4.56 31.66 41.98
N LYS A 219 -4.18 32.11 40.78
CA LYS A 219 -4.52 33.43 40.22
C LYS A 219 -5.70 33.32 39.25
N PRO A 220 -6.50 34.38 39.06
CA PRO A 220 -7.40 34.48 37.91
C PRO A 220 -6.60 34.38 36.60
N ILE A 221 -7.18 33.74 35.59
CA ILE A 221 -6.66 33.62 34.23
C ILE A 221 -7.80 33.77 33.21
N SER A 222 -7.48 34.30 32.03
CA SER A 222 -8.39 34.43 30.90
C SER A 222 -8.25 33.23 29.96
N VAL A 223 -9.37 32.56 29.67
CA VAL A 223 -9.45 31.48 28.68
C VAL A 223 -10.24 31.95 27.46
N GLU A 224 -9.63 31.90 26.29
CA GLU A 224 -10.24 32.30 25.01
C GLU A 224 -10.77 31.08 24.26
N LEU A 225 -12.04 31.12 23.84
CA LEU A 225 -12.74 30.06 23.13
C LEU A 225 -12.68 30.25 21.60
N PRO A 226 -12.99 29.24 20.78
CA PRO A 226 -12.85 29.31 19.32
C PRO A 226 -13.83 30.28 18.62
N ASP A 227 -14.82 30.81 19.34
CA ASP A 227 -15.75 31.86 18.90
C ASP A 227 -15.27 33.29 19.26
N GLY A 228 -14.09 33.41 19.89
CA GLY A 228 -13.56 34.66 20.44
C GLY A 228 -14.13 35.04 21.81
N GLY A 229 -15.02 34.23 22.39
CA GLY A 229 -15.54 34.40 23.74
C GLY A 229 -14.44 34.21 24.78
N LYS A 230 -14.49 35.00 25.87
CA LYS A 230 -13.54 34.90 26.99
C LYS A 230 -14.23 34.46 28.26
N VAL A 231 -13.65 33.48 28.95
CA VAL A 231 -14.15 32.88 30.18
C VAL A 231 -13.11 33.06 31.28
N GLU A 232 -13.55 33.55 32.44
CA GLU A 232 -12.69 33.62 33.62
C GLU A 232 -12.48 32.21 34.21
N ALA A 233 -11.22 31.89 34.51
CA ALA A 233 -10.82 30.63 35.13
C ALA A 233 -9.76 30.90 36.21
N ARG A 234 -9.31 29.86 36.92
CA ARG A 234 -8.29 29.96 37.97
C ARG A 234 -7.13 29.00 37.71
N ALA A 235 -5.92 29.54 37.67
CA ALA A 235 -4.69 28.78 37.46
C ALA A 235 -4.55 27.65 38.50
N TRP A 236 -4.13 26.46 38.06
CA TRP A 236 -3.99 25.24 38.87
C TRP A 236 -5.28 24.72 39.52
N VAL A 237 -6.45 25.24 39.15
CA VAL A 237 -7.76 24.82 39.69
C VAL A 237 -8.75 24.47 38.58
N SER A 238 -8.91 25.34 37.58
CA SER A 238 -9.85 25.14 36.48
C SER A 238 -9.31 24.15 35.46
N THR A 239 -10.12 23.17 35.06
CA THR A 239 -9.78 22.20 34.01
C THR A 239 -10.61 22.42 32.74
N PRO A 240 -10.13 22.00 31.55
CA PRO A 240 -10.93 22.00 30.32
C PRO A 240 -12.29 21.30 30.45
N TYR A 241 -12.38 20.21 31.22
CA TYR A 241 -13.65 19.51 31.47
C TYR A 241 -14.65 20.37 32.27
N GLN A 242 -14.20 21.09 33.30
CA GLN A 242 -15.07 21.99 34.08
C GLN A 242 -15.62 23.11 33.20
N LEU A 243 -14.77 23.71 32.36
CA LEU A 243 -15.17 24.75 31.41
C LEU A 243 -16.13 24.20 30.34
N ALA A 244 -15.91 22.98 29.83
CA ALA A 244 -16.83 22.31 28.93
C ALA A 244 -18.20 22.04 29.58
N CYS A 245 -18.24 21.61 30.85
CA CYS A 245 -19.50 21.46 31.62
C CYS A 245 -20.25 22.78 31.77
N ASN A 246 -19.54 23.88 32.04
CA ASN A 246 -20.14 25.22 32.17
C ASN A 246 -20.74 25.72 30.84
N ILE A 247 -20.18 25.32 29.69
CA ILE A 247 -20.74 25.61 28.36
C ILE A 247 -21.95 24.72 28.09
N SER A 248 -21.80 23.39 28.17
CA SER A 248 -22.92 22.44 28.23
C SER A 248 -22.47 21.03 28.61
N GLN A 249 -23.29 20.31 29.39
CA GLN A 249 -23.03 18.89 29.68
C GLN A 249 -22.92 18.04 28.41
N GLY A 250 -23.70 18.36 27.36
CA GLY A 250 -23.62 17.67 26.07
C GLY A 250 -22.28 17.84 25.34
N LEU A 251 -21.59 18.98 25.53
CA LEU A 251 -20.21 19.16 25.05
C LEU A 251 -19.25 18.32 25.89
N ALA A 252 -19.33 18.41 27.22
CA ALA A 252 -18.44 17.69 28.15
C ALA A 252 -18.52 16.15 28.02
N ASP A 253 -19.72 15.61 27.82
CA ASP A 253 -19.94 14.17 27.66
C ASP A 253 -19.38 13.64 26.34
N ASN A 254 -19.38 14.44 25.27
CA ASN A 254 -18.86 14.08 23.94
C ASN A 254 -17.41 14.54 23.70
N ALA A 255 -16.84 15.38 24.56
CA ALA A 255 -15.43 15.76 24.54
C ALA A 255 -14.53 14.53 24.67
N VAL A 256 -13.54 14.41 23.80
CA VAL A 256 -12.53 13.34 23.81
C VAL A 256 -11.25 13.87 24.46
N ILE A 257 -10.81 15.03 24.02
CA ILE A 257 -9.59 15.72 24.48
C ILE A 257 -9.75 17.24 24.33
N SER A 258 -8.81 18.03 24.84
CA SER A 258 -8.73 19.48 24.60
C SER A 258 -7.42 19.88 23.90
N ARG A 259 -7.43 21.04 23.24
CA ARG A 259 -6.22 21.74 22.77
C ARG A 259 -6.05 23.02 23.59
N VAL A 260 -4.85 23.27 24.10
CA VAL A 260 -4.50 24.45 24.91
C VAL A 260 -3.28 25.11 24.28
N ASN A 261 -3.40 26.36 23.85
CA ASN A 261 -2.34 27.11 23.13
C ASN A 261 -1.72 26.35 21.93
N GLY A 262 -2.51 25.51 21.26
CA GLY A 262 -2.08 24.67 20.13
C GLY A 262 -1.68 23.22 20.50
N GLU A 263 -1.30 22.96 21.75
CA GLU A 263 -0.88 21.64 22.23
C GLU A 263 -2.07 20.79 22.71
N LEU A 264 -1.99 19.47 22.57
CA LEU A 264 -3.02 18.55 23.07
C LEU A 264 -2.90 18.37 24.60
N TRP A 265 -4.02 18.44 25.31
CA TRP A 265 -4.07 18.61 26.76
C TRP A 265 -5.19 17.79 27.39
N ASP A 266 -4.90 17.01 28.43
CA ASP A 266 -5.87 16.16 29.13
C ASP A 266 -7.03 16.98 29.70
N LEU A 267 -8.27 16.51 29.53
CA LEU A 267 -9.48 17.24 29.95
C LEU A 267 -9.54 17.52 31.47
N ASP A 268 -8.83 16.73 32.29
CA ASP A 268 -8.72 16.90 33.74
C ASP A 268 -7.42 17.57 34.20
N ARG A 269 -6.47 17.88 33.31
CA ARG A 269 -5.24 18.61 33.68
C ARG A 269 -5.58 20.09 33.90
N PRO A 270 -5.31 20.67 35.09
CA PRO A 270 -5.58 22.09 35.36
C PRO A 270 -4.87 23.02 34.38
N LEU A 271 -5.51 24.12 34.02
CA LEU A 271 -4.92 25.19 33.23
C LEU A 271 -3.93 25.99 34.09
N GLU A 272 -2.75 26.29 33.55
CA GLU A 272 -1.63 26.83 34.31
C GLU A 272 -1.54 28.36 34.19
N HIS A 273 -1.88 28.91 33.01
CA HIS A 273 -1.78 30.33 32.61
C HIS A 273 -2.95 30.71 31.67
N ASP A 274 -3.02 31.99 31.28
CA ASP A 274 -3.90 32.46 30.19
C ASP A 274 -3.69 31.65 28.91
N CYS A 275 -4.77 31.27 28.23
CA CYS A 275 -4.69 30.38 27.07
C CYS A 275 -5.90 30.43 26.12
N SER A 276 -5.70 30.00 24.88
CA SER A 276 -6.78 29.59 23.98
C SER A 276 -7.14 28.12 24.22
N LEU A 277 -8.43 27.80 24.37
CA LEU A 277 -8.96 26.46 24.64
C LEU A 277 -9.90 25.99 23.52
N GLU A 278 -9.59 24.84 22.92
CA GLU A 278 -10.46 24.10 22.00
C GLU A 278 -10.90 22.78 22.67
N ILE A 279 -12.18 22.41 22.54
CA ILE A 279 -12.71 21.11 23.01
C ILE A 279 -12.93 20.19 21.80
N LEU A 280 -12.11 19.16 21.68
CA LEU A 280 -12.11 18.24 20.54
C LEU A 280 -12.99 17.01 20.81
N ARG A 281 -13.79 16.61 19.82
CA ARG A 281 -14.61 15.39 19.83
C ARG A 281 -14.04 14.38 18.82
N PHE A 282 -14.65 13.20 18.72
CA PHE A 282 -14.19 12.11 17.84
C PHE A 282 -14.32 12.41 16.33
N ASP A 283 -14.84 13.59 15.95
CA ASP A 283 -14.87 14.10 14.58
C ASP A 283 -13.52 14.73 14.14
N ASN A 284 -12.57 14.95 15.06
CA ASN A 284 -11.25 15.49 14.80
C ASN A 284 -10.15 14.40 14.81
N GLU A 285 -9.17 14.50 13.89
CA GLU A 285 -8.10 13.50 13.72
C GLU A 285 -7.17 13.35 14.95
N ASP A 286 -6.77 14.45 15.60
CA ASP A 286 -5.96 14.41 16.83
C ASP A 286 -6.72 13.70 17.97
N ALA A 287 -8.02 13.95 18.07
CA ALA A 287 -8.88 13.31 19.05
C ALA A 287 -9.07 11.82 18.77
N GLN A 288 -9.19 11.40 17.51
CA GLN A 288 -9.21 9.99 17.15
C GLN A 288 -7.91 9.29 17.53
N ALA A 289 -6.75 9.93 17.29
CA ALA A 289 -5.45 9.41 17.71
C ALA A 289 -5.35 9.24 19.25
N VAL A 290 -5.73 10.25 20.04
CA VAL A 290 -5.78 10.18 21.52
C VAL A 290 -6.76 9.10 22.02
N TYR A 291 -7.91 8.97 21.36
CA TYR A 291 -8.93 7.97 21.68
C TYR A 291 -8.42 6.55 21.44
N TRP A 292 -7.82 6.28 20.28
CA TRP A 292 -7.24 4.97 19.95
C TRP A 292 -5.98 4.67 20.80
N HIS A 293 -5.18 5.67 21.14
CA HIS A 293 -4.05 5.49 22.06
C HIS A 293 -4.51 5.10 23.48
N SER A 294 -5.60 5.70 23.97
CA SER A 294 -6.24 5.31 25.23
C SER A 294 -6.84 3.90 25.16
N SER A 295 -7.39 3.51 24.02
CA SER A 295 -7.83 2.13 23.77
C SER A 295 -6.69 1.12 23.69
N ALA A 296 -5.49 1.54 23.25
CA ALA A 296 -4.29 0.72 23.30
C ALA A 296 -3.89 0.38 24.74
N HIS A 297 -4.01 1.33 25.69
CA HIS A 297 -3.73 1.07 27.10
C HIS A 297 -4.70 0.02 27.69
N ILE A 298 -5.99 0.09 27.37
CA ILE A 298 -7.00 -0.92 27.78
C ILE A 298 -6.61 -2.32 27.25
N LEU A 299 -6.15 -2.40 26.01
CA LEU A 299 -5.64 -3.65 25.43
C LEU A 299 -4.34 -4.11 26.11
N GLY A 300 -3.44 -3.18 26.45
CA GLY A 300 -2.20 -3.44 27.18
C GLY A 300 -2.45 -4.06 28.55
N GLU A 301 -3.42 -3.54 29.31
CA GLU A 301 -3.87 -4.11 30.58
C GLU A 301 -4.42 -5.53 30.40
N ALA A 302 -5.31 -5.74 29.43
CA ALA A 302 -5.83 -7.07 29.10
C ALA A 302 -4.73 -8.06 28.69
N MET A 303 -3.69 -7.60 27.98
CA MET A 303 -2.54 -8.40 27.58
C MET A 303 -1.59 -8.72 28.76
N GLU A 304 -1.34 -7.76 29.65
CA GLU A 304 -0.55 -7.96 30.87
C GLU A 304 -1.24 -8.97 31.80
N ASN A 305 -2.57 -8.86 31.96
CA ASN A 305 -3.38 -9.78 32.76
C ASN A 305 -3.50 -11.19 32.14
N PHE A 306 -3.76 -11.28 30.82
CA PHE A 306 -4.00 -12.57 30.16
C PHE A 306 -2.71 -13.34 29.87
N TYR A 307 -1.64 -12.68 29.43
CA TYR A 307 -0.39 -13.34 29.03
C TYR A 307 0.74 -13.22 30.06
N GLY A 308 0.82 -12.12 30.81
CA GLY A 308 1.96 -11.82 31.71
C GLY A 308 3.24 -11.38 30.97
N GLY A 309 3.11 -10.88 29.74
CA GLY A 309 4.24 -10.46 28.91
C GLY A 309 4.77 -9.07 29.20
N CYS A 310 5.95 -8.74 28.66
CA CYS A 310 6.52 -7.40 28.74
C CYS A 310 5.93 -6.49 27.66
N LEU A 311 5.03 -5.59 28.04
CA LEU A 311 4.50 -4.53 27.18
C LEU A 311 5.61 -3.64 26.61
N CYS A 312 5.53 -3.31 25.32
CA CYS A 312 6.56 -2.56 24.58
C CYS A 312 6.03 -1.19 24.08
N TYR A 313 5.32 -1.18 22.94
CA TYR A 313 4.82 0.04 22.29
C TYR A 313 3.31 -0.09 21.99
N GLY A 314 2.52 0.93 22.34
CA GLY A 314 1.06 0.97 22.14
C GLY A 314 0.53 2.20 21.39
N PRO A 315 1.03 2.51 20.18
CA PRO A 315 0.64 3.74 19.48
C PRO A 315 -0.74 3.62 18.79
N PRO A 316 -1.42 4.75 18.57
CA PRO A 316 -2.49 4.81 17.58
C PRO A 316 -1.92 4.65 16.16
N ILE A 317 -2.77 4.27 15.22
CA ILE A 317 -2.50 4.22 13.78
C ILE A 317 -3.69 4.81 13.03
N GLU A 318 -3.53 5.05 11.73
CA GLU A 318 -4.66 5.38 10.86
C GLU A 318 -5.73 4.27 10.98
N ASN A 319 -6.96 4.65 11.36
CA ASN A 319 -8.08 3.74 11.61
C ASN A 319 -7.79 2.63 12.65
N GLY A 320 -7.17 2.97 13.79
CA GLY A 320 -7.13 2.11 14.99
C GLY A 320 -5.89 2.26 15.87
N PHE A 321 -5.47 1.16 16.48
CA PHE A 321 -4.26 1.08 17.30
C PHE A 321 -3.64 -0.32 17.23
N TYR A 322 -2.41 -0.45 17.71
CA TYR A 322 -1.86 -1.76 18.08
C TYR A 322 -1.15 -1.69 19.43
N TYR A 323 -0.90 -2.86 20.02
CA TYR A 323 0.03 -3.00 21.16
C TYR A 323 1.03 -4.14 20.91
N ASP A 324 2.32 -3.85 21.07
CA ASP A 324 3.43 -4.79 21.02
C ASP A 324 3.78 -5.32 22.41
N MET A 325 3.98 -6.64 22.52
CA MET A 325 4.36 -7.32 23.76
C MET A 325 5.38 -8.43 23.49
N PHE A 326 6.40 -8.52 24.32
CA PHE A 326 7.33 -9.65 24.33
C PHE A 326 6.78 -10.78 25.21
N LEU A 327 6.77 -11.99 24.67
CA LEU A 327 6.42 -13.23 25.38
C LEU A 327 7.62 -14.16 25.46
N ASP A 328 7.90 -14.66 26.67
CA ASP A 328 8.97 -15.61 26.89
C ASP A 328 8.54 -17.05 26.49
N GLY A 329 9.51 -17.88 26.09
CA GLY A 329 9.28 -19.29 25.76
C GLY A 329 8.50 -19.56 24.47
N GLN A 330 8.70 -18.76 23.41
CA GLN A 330 8.14 -18.96 22.05
C GLN A 330 6.60 -19.06 21.94
N LYS A 331 5.85 -18.60 22.94
CA LYS A 331 4.38 -18.56 22.86
C LYS A 331 3.94 -17.41 21.96
N GLY A 332 3.27 -17.73 20.87
CA GLY A 332 2.60 -16.76 20.00
C GLY A 332 1.18 -16.46 20.47
N VAL A 333 0.62 -15.34 20.02
CA VAL A 333 -0.81 -14.99 20.16
C VAL A 333 -1.63 -15.77 19.12
N SER A 334 -2.80 -16.28 19.50
CA SER A 334 -3.75 -16.92 18.58
C SER A 334 -5.00 -16.07 18.35
N SER A 335 -5.55 -16.11 17.13
CA SER A 335 -6.85 -15.47 16.81
C SER A 335 -8.04 -16.11 17.55
N THR A 336 -7.87 -17.30 18.11
CA THR A 336 -8.86 -17.93 19.00
C THR A 336 -8.99 -17.21 20.36
N GLU A 337 -7.97 -16.46 20.78
CA GLU A 337 -7.91 -15.79 22.09
C GLU A 337 -8.54 -14.38 22.06
N PHE A 338 -8.89 -13.87 20.88
CA PHE A 338 -9.44 -12.51 20.72
C PHE A 338 -10.74 -12.31 21.50
N GLY A 339 -11.59 -13.34 21.61
CA GLY A 339 -12.84 -13.27 22.38
C GLY A 339 -12.62 -13.14 23.89
N ASP A 340 -11.56 -13.75 24.43
CA ASP A 340 -11.18 -13.63 25.84
C ASP A 340 -10.58 -12.25 26.12
N LEU A 341 -9.66 -11.79 25.26
CA LEU A 341 -9.04 -10.46 25.37
C LEU A 341 -10.08 -9.34 25.25
N GLU A 342 -11.03 -9.43 24.30
CA GLU A 342 -12.14 -8.49 24.21
C GLU A 342 -13.02 -8.51 25.45
N SER A 343 -13.21 -9.66 26.09
CA SER A 343 -14.02 -9.78 27.31
C SER A 343 -13.33 -9.11 28.50
N LEU A 344 -12.00 -9.21 28.61
CA LEU A 344 -11.20 -8.45 29.58
C LEU A 344 -11.27 -6.94 29.29
N CYS A 345 -11.10 -6.51 28.04
CA CYS A 345 -11.23 -5.11 27.66
C CYS A 345 -12.62 -4.54 28.02
N LYS A 346 -13.68 -5.34 27.86
CA LYS A 346 -15.06 -4.96 28.23
C LYS A 346 -15.26 -4.87 29.75
N ALA A 347 -14.50 -5.60 30.57
CA ALA A 347 -14.48 -5.42 32.03
C ALA A 347 -13.81 -4.10 32.43
N VAL A 348 -12.60 -3.84 31.93
CA VAL A 348 -11.83 -2.59 32.13
C VAL A 348 -12.63 -1.34 31.73
N VAL A 349 -13.36 -1.40 30.61
CA VAL A 349 -14.29 -0.33 30.18
C VAL A 349 -15.47 -0.14 31.15
N LYS A 350 -16.03 -1.23 31.68
CA LYS A 350 -17.18 -1.21 32.60
C LYS A 350 -16.82 -0.60 33.96
N GLU A 351 -15.59 -0.81 34.43
CA GLU A 351 -15.06 -0.23 35.67
C GLU A 351 -14.90 1.30 35.61
N LYS A 352 -14.81 1.88 34.40
CA LYS A 352 -14.56 3.31 34.18
C LYS A 352 -13.29 3.82 34.89
N GLN A 353 -12.23 3.02 34.89
CA GLN A 353 -10.93 3.39 35.46
C GLN A 353 -10.47 4.77 34.91
N PRO A 354 -10.02 5.72 35.75
CA PRO A 354 -9.51 7.01 35.29
C PRO A 354 -8.11 6.87 34.68
N PHE A 355 -7.77 7.78 33.76
CA PHE A 355 -6.39 7.93 33.28
C PHE A 355 -5.65 8.97 34.12
N GLU A 356 -4.75 8.53 35.00
CA GLU A 356 -4.03 9.39 35.95
C GLU A 356 -2.62 9.72 35.44
N ARG A 357 -2.41 10.95 34.96
CA ARG A 357 -1.10 11.49 34.55
C ARG A 357 -0.20 11.76 35.76
N LEU A 358 1.04 11.29 35.73
CA LEU A 358 2.12 11.78 36.58
C LEU A 358 3.36 12.13 35.75
N GLU A 359 4.20 13.02 36.28
CA GLU A 359 5.53 13.30 35.77
C GLU A 359 6.57 12.88 36.82
N ILE A 360 7.53 12.03 36.42
CA ILE A 360 8.40 11.28 37.33
C ILE A 360 9.84 11.32 36.79
N SER A 361 10.84 11.30 37.69
CA SER A 361 12.25 11.26 37.29
C SER A 361 12.63 9.94 36.61
N LYS A 362 13.54 10.01 35.62
CA LYS A 362 14.06 8.87 34.86
C LYS A 362 14.61 7.76 35.78
N GLU A 363 15.27 8.12 36.87
CA GLU A 363 15.78 7.15 37.87
C GLU A 363 14.68 6.37 38.59
N THR A 364 13.61 7.04 39.01
CA THR A 364 12.48 6.38 39.69
C THR A 364 11.70 5.50 38.72
N LEU A 365 11.60 5.88 37.45
CA LEU A 365 11.00 5.06 36.40
C LEU A 365 11.85 3.83 36.05
N LEU A 366 13.18 3.93 36.06
CA LEU A 366 14.08 2.77 35.91
C LEU A 366 13.96 1.77 37.08
N LYS A 367 13.62 2.24 38.28
CA LYS A 367 13.26 1.37 39.43
C LYS A 367 11.88 0.73 39.20
N MET A 368 10.86 1.54 38.88
CA MET A 368 9.48 1.10 38.65
C MET A 368 9.34 0.04 37.55
N PHE A 369 10.06 0.20 36.43
CA PHE A 369 10.01 -0.69 35.28
C PHE A 369 11.13 -1.73 35.24
N LYS A 370 11.87 -1.95 36.34
CA LYS A 370 13.02 -2.88 36.42
C LYS A 370 12.75 -4.28 35.87
N TYR A 371 11.52 -4.77 35.99
CA TYR A 371 11.07 -6.07 35.47
C TYR A 371 10.94 -6.12 33.93
N ASN A 372 10.74 -4.97 33.27
CA ASN A 372 10.49 -4.85 31.84
C ASN A 372 11.68 -4.20 31.12
N LYS A 373 12.57 -5.05 30.59
CA LYS A 373 13.77 -4.62 29.85
C LYS A 373 13.50 -3.63 28.71
N PHE A 374 12.33 -3.67 28.08
CA PHE A 374 12.00 -2.82 26.94
C PHE A 374 11.62 -1.39 27.35
N LYS A 375 10.86 -1.22 28.43
CA LYS A 375 10.60 0.11 29.00
C LYS A 375 11.90 0.73 29.55
N CYS A 376 12.80 -0.07 30.13
CA CYS A 376 14.14 0.37 30.51
C CYS A 376 15.02 0.79 29.32
N ARG A 377 14.99 0.08 28.18
CA ARG A 377 15.63 0.53 26.93
C ARG A 377 15.08 1.88 26.47
N ILE A 378 13.76 2.03 26.36
CA ILE A 378 13.10 3.30 25.96
C ILE A 378 13.51 4.46 26.88
N LEU A 379 13.52 4.25 28.20
CA LEU A 379 13.99 5.26 29.16
C LEU A 379 15.44 5.66 28.90
N ASN A 380 16.34 4.70 28.69
CA ASN A 380 17.76 4.98 28.49
C ASN A 380 18.05 5.65 27.14
N GLU A 381 17.47 5.13 26.06
CA GLU A 381 17.77 5.47 24.67
C GLU A 381 17.00 6.68 24.14
N LYS A 382 15.75 6.89 24.59
CA LYS A 382 14.80 7.86 23.98
C LYS A 382 14.31 8.96 24.91
N VAL A 383 14.54 8.86 26.22
CA VAL A 383 14.25 9.92 27.18
C VAL A 383 15.54 10.67 27.51
N THR A 384 15.73 11.82 26.87
CA THR A 384 16.88 12.73 27.07
C THR A 384 16.66 13.72 28.22
N THR A 385 15.43 13.87 28.70
CA THR A 385 15.03 14.75 29.80
C THR A 385 15.22 14.11 31.19
N PRO A 386 15.40 14.90 32.27
CA PRO A 386 15.49 14.37 33.64
C PRO A 386 14.19 13.72 34.12
N THR A 387 13.04 14.27 33.70
CA THR A 387 11.70 13.76 33.94
C THR A 387 11.05 13.27 32.66
N THR A 388 10.05 12.39 32.79
CA THR A 388 9.09 12.05 31.74
C THR A 388 7.78 11.60 32.39
N THR A 389 6.70 11.60 31.61
CA THR A 389 5.38 11.22 32.10
C THR A 389 5.12 9.72 32.09
N VAL A 390 4.22 9.30 32.98
CA VAL A 390 3.52 8.02 32.95
C VAL A 390 2.02 8.26 33.09
N TYR A 391 1.23 7.29 32.64
CA TYR A 391 -0.21 7.26 32.90
C TYR A 391 -0.56 5.94 33.58
N ARG A 392 -1.37 6.03 34.64
CA ARG A 392 -2.03 4.88 35.24
C ARG A 392 -3.44 4.74 34.68
N CYS A 393 -3.85 3.50 34.44
CA CYS A 393 -5.20 3.08 34.13
C CYS A 393 -5.46 1.85 35.02
N GLY A 394 -6.16 2.05 36.14
CA GLY A 394 -6.41 0.98 37.13
C GLY A 394 -5.12 0.30 37.62
N PRO A 395 -4.90 -1.00 37.32
CA PRO A 395 -3.67 -1.71 37.66
C PRO A 395 -2.51 -1.44 36.69
N LEU A 396 -2.77 -1.03 35.44
CA LEU A 396 -1.76 -0.71 34.45
C LEU A 396 -1.10 0.63 34.76
N ILE A 397 0.23 0.68 34.68
CA ILE A 397 1.01 1.92 34.68
C ILE A 397 1.96 1.84 33.48
N ASP A 398 1.89 2.81 32.56
CA ASP A 398 2.64 2.80 31.32
C ASP A 398 3.43 4.11 31.08
N LEU A 399 4.59 3.96 30.45
CA LEU A 399 5.48 5.04 30.01
C LEU A 399 4.93 5.69 28.75
N CYS A 400 4.30 6.85 28.91
CA CYS A 400 3.52 7.48 27.87
C CYS A 400 3.55 9.02 28.01
N ARG A 401 3.63 9.74 26.89
CA ARG A 401 3.50 11.22 26.85
C ARG A 401 2.04 11.68 26.95
N GLY A 402 1.12 10.86 26.43
CA GLY A 402 -0.30 11.17 26.33
C GLY A 402 -0.56 12.29 25.31
N PRO A 403 -1.67 13.05 25.47
CA PRO A 403 -2.66 12.92 26.54
C PRO A 403 -3.58 11.69 26.36
N HIS A 404 -4.52 11.50 27.29
CA HIS A 404 -5.51 10.43 27.26
C HIS A 404 -6.96 10.91 27.44
N VAL A 405 -7.93 10.05 27.12
CA VAL A 405 -9.35 10.27 27.49
C VAL A 405 -9.53 10.14 29.00
N ARG A 406 -10.49 10.87 29.59
CA ARG A 406 -10.70 10.94 31.06
C ARG A 406 -10.75 9.57 31.78
N HIS A 407 -11.46 8.61 31.20
CA HIS A 407 -11.64 7.27 31.79
C HIS A 407 -11.98 6.21 30.73
N THR A 408 -11.69 4.94 31.01
CA THR A 408 -11.90 3.80 30.09
C THR A 408 -13.33 3.70 29.57
N GLY A 409 -14.32 4.02 30.40
CA GLY A 409 -15.74 4.05 30.03
C GLY A 409 -16.15 5.08 28.95
N LYS A 410 -15.25 5.93 28.47
CA LYS A 410 -15.47 6.72 27.23
C LYS A 410 -15.41 5.81 26.00
N ILE A 411 -14.68 4.69 26.07
CA ILE A 411 -14.49 3.72 24.98
C ILE A 411 -15.69 2.75 24.92
N LYS A 412 -16.75 3.11 24.19
CA LYS A 412 -18.02 2.34 24.23
C LYS A 412 -18.04 1.08 23.37
N ALA A 413 -17.29 1.04 22.28
CA ALA A 413 -17.17 -0.11 21.39
C ALA A 413 -15.70 -0.36 21.06
N MET A 414 -15.25 -1.62 21.13
CA MET A 414 -13.89 -2.05 20.81
C MET A 414 -13.93 -3.44 20.17
N LYS A 415 -13.03 -3.69 19.22
CA LYS A 415 -12.86 -4.98 18.53
C LYS A 415 -11.39 -5.29 18.28
N ILE A 416 -11.00 -6.55 18.52
CA ILE A 416 -9.67 -7.08 18.18
C ILE A 416 -9.81 -7.87 16.88
N TYR A 417 -9.01 -7.53 15.86
CA TYR A 417 -9.25 -8.01 14.49
C TYR A 417 -8.05 -8.67 13.81
N LYS A 418 -6.82 -8.47 14.33
CA LYS A 418 -5.59 -9.00 13.74
C LYS A 418 -4.50 -9.12 14.80
N ASN A 419 -3.64 -10.13 14.64
CA ASN A 419 -2.33 -10.22 15.29
C ASN A 419 -1.22 -10.32 14.22
N SER A 420 0.02 -10.01 14.59
CA SER A 420 1.21 -10.29 13.77
C SER A 420 2.46 -10.44 14.64
N SER A 421 3.51 -11.00 14.06
CA SER A 421 4.86 -10.94 14.63
C SER A 421 5.57 -9.67 14.14
N THR A 422 6.46 -9.09 14.95
CA THR A 422 7.39 -8.03 14.55
C THR A 422 8.72 -8.17 15.31
N TYR A 423 9.73 -7.38 14.95
CA TYR A 423 10.99 -7.30 15.69
C TYR A 423 11.10 -5.96 16.41
N TRP A 424 11.84 -5.93 17.53
CA TRP A 424 12.21 -4.68 18.20
C TRP A 424 12.86 -3.71 17.19
N GLU A 425 12.25 -2.53 17.01
CA GLU A 425 12.66 -1.51 16.03
C GLU A 425 12.78 -2.00 14.58
N GLY A 426 12.08 -3.08 14.22
CA GLY A 426 12.14 -3.70 12.89
C GLY A 426 13.44 -4.46 12.60
N ARG A 427 14.36 -4.54 13.57
CA ARG A 427 15.68 -5.17 13.44
C ARG A 427 15.60 -6.69 13.60
N SER A 428 15.80 -7.43 12.52
CA SER A 428 15.68 -8.91 12.50
C SER A 428 16.74 -9.66 13.32
N ASP A 429 17.75 -8.97 13.84
CA ASP A 429 18.75 -9.45 14.80
C ASP A 429 18.32 -9.26 16.29
N MET A 430 17.24 -8.53 16.55
CA MET A 430 16.73 -8.21 17.89
C MET A 430 15.52 -9.08 18.29
N GLU A 431 14.99 -8.89 19.51
CA GLU A 431 13.89 -9.72 20.01
C GLU A 431 12.59 -9.59 19.21
N THR A 432 11.97 -10.73 18.93
CA THR A 432 10.63 -10.84 18.34
C THR A 432 9.54 -10.46 19.35
N LEU A 433 8.59 -9.63 18.91
CA LEU A 433 7.43 -9.18 19.66
C LEU A 433 6.13 -9.72 19.03
N GLN A 434 5.10 -9.91 19.83
CA GLN A 434 3.74 -10.16 19.38
C GLN A 434 2.96 -8.83 19.34
N ARG A 435 2.39 -8.52 18.18
CA ARG A 435 1.57 -7.32 17.95
C ARG A 435 0.11 -7.71 17.86
N ILE A 436 -0.76 -7.05 18.63
CA ILE A 436 -2.22 -7.18 18.53
C ILE A 436 -2.80 -5.86 18.05
N TYR A 437 -3.67 -5.90 17.04
CA TYR A 437 -4.35 -4.72 16.48
C TYR A 437 -5.79 -4.63 16.97
N GLY A 438 -6.20 -3.44 17.36
CA GLY A 438 -7.55 -3.13 17.81
C GLY A 438 -8.12 -1.89 17.12
N ILE A 439 -9.45 -1.81 17.09
CA ILE A 439 -10.20 -0.62 16.69
C ILE A 439 -11.24 -0.33 17.78
N SER A 440 -11.59 0.94 17.96
CA SER A 440 -12.61 1.36 18.91
C SER A 440 -13.33 2.63 18.47
N PHE A 441 -14.58 2.79 18.91
CA PHE A 441 -15.47 3.89 18.54
C PHE A 441 -16.34 4.38 19.72
N PRO A 442 -16.78 5.65 19.72
CA PRO A 442 -17.61 6.23 20.79
C PRO A 442 -19.05 5.70 20.83
N ASP A 443 -19.48 4.93 19.82
CA ASP A 443 -20.72 4.16 19.83
C ASP A 443 -20.60 2.85 19.02
N SER A 444 -21.61 2.00 19.11
CA SER A 444 -21.66 0.68 18.48
C SER A 444 -22.27 0.65 17.07
N LYS A 445 -22.79 1.77 16.55
CA LYS A 445 -23.16 1.90 15.13
C LYS A 445 -21.91 2.09 14.29
N MET A 446 -21.00 2.97 14.70
CA MET A 446 -19.71 3.18 14.03
C MET A 446 -18.89 1.88 13.92
N LEU A 447 -18.88 1.04 14.96
CA LEU A 447 -18.23 -0.27 14.90
C LEU A 447 -18.88 -1.19 13.84
N LYS A 448 -20.22 -1.28 13.80
CA LYS A 448 -20.94 -2.09 12.80
C LYS A 448 -20.74 -1.58 11.38
N GLU A 449 -20.63 -0.28 11.20
CA GLU A 449 -20.30 0.33 9.92
C GLU A 449 -18.88 0.00 9.49
N TRP A 450 -17.90 0.10 10.39
CA TRP A 450 -16.54 -0.36 10.14
C TRP A 450 -16.50 -1.85 9.81
N GLU A 451 -17.23 -2.71 10.54
CA GLU A 451 -17.32 -4.15 10.26
C GLU A 451 -17.88 -4.42 8.85
N ARG A 452 -18.94 -3.71 8.44
CA ARG A 452 -19.51 -3.76 7.08
C ARG A 452 -18.47 -3.37 6.02
N PHE A 453 -17.72 -2.29 6.25
CA PHE A 453 -16.65 -1.87 5.34
C PHE A 453 -15.49 -2.89 5.28
N GLN A 454 -15.11 -3.53 6.40
CA GLN A 454 -14.11 -4.60 6.39
C GLN A 454 -14.60 -5.85 5.64
N GLU A 455 -15.88 -6.21 5.75
CA GLU A 455 -16.46 -7.33 4.99
C GLU A 455 -16.53 -7.02 3.49
N GLU A 456 -16.91 -5.80 3.09
CA GLU A 456 -16.86 -5.37 1.69
C GLU A 456 -15.41 -5.38 1.15
N ALA A 457 -14.47 -4.81 1.90
CA ALA A 457 -13.05 -4.81 1.54
C ALA A 457 -12.48 -6.24 1.36
N LYS A 458 -12.82 -7.16 2.28
CA LYS A 458 -12.43 -8.57 2.21
C LYS A 458 -13.07 -9.31 1.02
N ASN A 459 -14.25 -8.88 0.57
CA ASN A 459 -14.89 -9.44 -0.62
C ASN A 459 -14.34 -8.86 -1.93
N ARG A 460 -13.81 -7.63 -1.91
CA ARG A 460 -13.13 -6.97 -3.04
C ARG A 460 -11.66 -7.38 -3.21
N ASP A 461 -11.00 -7.85 -2.16
CA ASP A 461 -9.57 -8.22 -2.11
C ASP A 461 -9.09 -8.93 -3.39
N HIS A 462 -8.13 -8.30 -4.09
CA HIS A 462 -7.64 -8.79 -5.37
C HIS A 462 -7.04 -10.20 -5.30
N ARG A 463 -6.57 -10.66 -4.14
CA ARG A 463 -6.00 -12.01 -3.95
C ARG A 463 -7.09 -13.07 -3.87
N LYS A 464 -8.26 -12.71 -3.34
CA LYS A 464 -9.46 -13.55 -3.37
C LYS A 464 -10.00 -13.62 -4.79
N ILE A 465 -10.32 -12.47 -5.39
CA ILE A 465 -10.91 -12.38 -6.73
C ILE A 465 -9.96 -12.94 -7.81
N GLY A 466 -8.66 -12.66 -7.71
CA GLY A 466 -7.65 -13.18 -8.64
C GLY A 466 -7.50 -14.70 -8.62
N LYS A 467 -7.81 -15.34 -7.48
CA LYS A 467 -7.94 -16.80 -7.39
C LYS A 467 -9.30 -17.26 -7.94
N ASP A 468 -10.40 -16.67 -7.46
CA ASP A 468 -11.78 -17.07 -7.80
C ASP A 468 -12.09 -16.90 -9.30
N GLN A 469 -11.41 -15.98 -10.00
CA GLN A 469 -11.54 -15.73 -11.44
C GLN A 469 -10.43 -16.35 -12.31
N GLU A 470 -9.47 -17.06 -11.73
CA GLU A 470 -8.33 -17.71 -12.43
C GLU A 470 -7.38 -16.70 -13.12
N LEU A 471 -7.07 -15.57 -12.47
CA LEU A 471 -6.23 -14.51 -13.04
C LEU A 471 -4.74 -14.75 -12.79
N PHE A 472 -4.36 -15.14 -11.57
CA PHE A 472 -2.96 -15.33 -11.19
C PHE A 472 -2.79 -16.21 -9.95
N PHE A 473 -1.56 -16.68 -9.72
CA PHE A 473 -1.12 -17.29 -8.47
C PHE A 473 0.31 -16.87 -8.09
N PHE A 474 0.74 -17.29 -6.90
CA PHE A 474 2.12 -17.13 -6.39
C PHE A 474 2.64 -18.50 -5.95
N HIS A 475 3.96 -18.68 -5.97
CA HIS A 475 4.60 -19.94 -5.62
C HIS A 475 5.89 -19.70 -4.80
N ASP A 476 6.15 -20.53 -3.79
CA ASP A 476 7.23 -20.30 -2.83
C ASP A 476 8.65 -20.42 -3.42
N LEU A 477 8.78 -21.00 -4.63
CA LEU A 477 10.03 -20.99 -5.40
C LEU A 477 10.33 -19.62 -6.06
N SER A 478 9.38 -18.68 -6.09
CA SER A 478 9.63 -17.29 -6.48
C SER A 478 8.75 -16.33 -5.66
N PRO A 479 9.04 -16.16 -4.35
CA PRO A 479 8.23 -15.33 -3.46
C PRO A 479 8.17 -13.89 -3.96
N GLY A 480 6.97 -13.34 -4.08
CA GLY A 480 6.75 -11.98 -4.60
C GLY A 480 6.86 -11.84 -6.12
N SER A 481 6.99 -12.94 -6.87
CA SER A 481 6.84 -12.96 -8.32
C SER A 481 5.49 -13.56 -8.70
N CYS A 482 4.71 -12.82 -9.49
CA CYS A 482 3.38 -13.26 -9.92
C CYS A 482 3.46 -14.24 -11.10
N PHE A 483 2.69 -15.33 -11.03
CA PHE A 483 2.38 -16.19 -12.18
C PHE A 483 1.00 -15.80 -12.73
N PHE A 484 0.98 -15.02 -13.81
CA PHE A 484 -0.26 -14.69 -14.51
C PHE A 484 -0.77 -15.90 -15.30
N LEU A 485 -2.04 -16.27 -15.06
CA LEU A 485 -2.78 -17.27 -15.84
C LEU A 485 -3.36 -16.60 -17.10
N PRO A 486 -3.85 -17.35 -18.11
CA PRO A 486 -4.27 -16.76 -19.39
C PRO A 486 -5.28 -15.61 -19.27
N ARG A 487 -6.20 -15.68 -18.30
CA ARG A 487 -7.18 -14.61 -18.03
C ARG A 487 -6.53 -13.36 -17.42
N GLY A 488 -5.56 -13.50 -16.52
CA GLY A 488 -4.78 -12.36 -16.00
C GLY A 488 -3.80 -11.78 -17.02
N ALA A 489 -3.20 -12.62 -17.85
CA ALA A 489 -2.32 -12.21 -18.94
C ALA A 489 -3.07 -11.39 -20.01
N PHE A 490 -4.33 -11.72 -20.30
CA PHE A 490 -5.19 -10.89 -21.15
C PHE A 490 -5.36 -9.47 -20.59
N ILE A 491 -5.69 -9.33 -19.29
CA ILE A 491 -5.80 -8.02 -18.62
C ILE A 491 -4.47 -7.26 -18.70
N TYR A 492 -3.36 -7.94 -18.38
CA TYR A 492 -2.00 -7.38 -18.39
C TYR A 492 -1.62 -6.81 -19.76
N ASN A 493 -1.82 -7.59 -20.82
CA ASN A 493 -1.52 -7.18 -22.19
C ASN A 493 -2.46 -6.05 -22.64
N THR A 494 -3.74 -6.09 -22.28
CA THR A 494 -4.72 -5.04 -22.63
C THR A 494 -4.41 -3.70 -21.98
N LEU A 495 -3.93 -3.69 -20.72
CA LEU A 495 -3.44 -2.46 -20.06
C LEU A 495 -2.16 -1.94 -20.70
N THR A 496 -1.22 -2.84 -21.02
CA THR A 496 0.05 -2.49 -21.66
C THR A 496 -0.19 -1.85 -23.04
N GLU A 497 -1.09 -2.44 -23.84
CA GLU A 497 -1.39 -1.98 -25.20
C GLU A 497 -2.17 -0.66 -25.22
N PHE A 498 -3.11 -0.46 -24.29
CA PHE A 498 -3.77 0.85 -24.11
C PHE A 498 -2.73 1.97 -23.91
N ILE A 499 -1.74 1.75 -23.03
CA ILE A 499 -0.70 2.76 -22.81
C ILE A 499 0.23 2.91 -24.03
N ARG A 500 0.49 1.85 -24.80
CA ARG A 500 1.20 1.95 -26.09
C ARG A 500 0.48 2.84 -27.09
N GLU A 501 -0.83 2.66 -27.28
CA GLU A 501 -1.58 3.54 -28.18
C GLU A 501 -1.39 5.02 -27.82
N GLU A 502 -1.45 5.35 -26.53
CA GLU A 502 -1.30 6.72 -26.04
C GLU A 502 0.18 7.19 -26.08
N TYR A 503 1.17 6.30 -25.99
CA TYR A 503 2.59 6.59 -26.27
C TYR A 503 2.77 7.05 -27.72
N TRP A 504 2.26 6.29 -28.70
CA TRP A 504 2.34 6.62 -30.13
C TRP A 504 1.70 7.98 -30.42
N ARG A 505 0.50 8.24 -29.89
CA ARG A 505 -0.22 9.52 -30.05
C ARG A 505 0.52 10.71 -29.43
N ARG A 506 1.35 10.50 -28.40
CA ARG A 506 2.11 11.55 -27.69
C ARG A 506 3.61 11.57 -28.04
N GLY A 507 4.01 10.88 -29.12
CA GLY A 507 5.38 10.91 -29.62
C GLY A 507 6.43 10.34 -28.65
N PHE A 508 6.06 9.32 -27.87
CA PHE A 508 7.01 8.48 -27.14
C PHE A 508 7.54 7.37 -28.05
N GLN A 509 8.82 7.03 -27.91
CA GLN A 509 9.48 5.94 -28.62
C GLN A 509 9.65 4.78 -27.63
N GLU A 510 9.02 3.63 -27.90
CA GLU A 510 9.22 2.43 -27.08
C GLU A 510 10.63 1.86 -27.34
N VAL A 511 11.36 1.61 -26.26
CA VAL A 511 12.72 1.07 -26.25
C VAL A 511 12.78 -0.14 -25.33
N ALA A 512 13.81 -0.98 -25.51
CA ALA A 512 14.06 -2.13 -24.63
C ALA A 512 15.49 -2.06 -24.10
N SER A 513 15.63 -2.01 -22.77
CA SER A 513 16.94 -1.98 -22.10
C SER A 513 17.25 -3.31 -21.37
N PRO A 514 18.53 -3.72 -21.24
CA PRO A 514 18.92 -4.95 -20.54
C PRO A 514 18.35 -5.08 -19.12
N ASN A 515 18.22 -6.32 -18.63
CA ASN A 515 17.75 -6.59 -17.26
C ASN A 515 18.88 -6.68 -16.22
N ILE A 516 20.12 -6.88 -16.65
CA ILE A 516 21.31 -7.09 -15.81
C ILE A 516 22.35 -6.03 -16.16
N PHE A 517 22.92 -5.36 -15.17
CA PHE A 517 23.99 -4.38 -15.33
C PHE A 517 25.07 -4.54 -14.27
N ASN A 518 26.29 -4.12 -14.59
CA ASN A 518 27.43 -4.05 -13.70
C ASN A 518 27.21 -3.00 -12.58
N SER A 519 27.74 -3.23 -11.37
CA SER A 519 27.53 -2.36 -10.20
C SER A 519 27.96 -0.91 -10.46
N LYS A 520 29.01 -0.73 -11.26
CA LYS A 520 29.58 0.57 -11.65
C LYS A 520 28.54 1.55 -12.21
N LEU A 521 27.51 1.07 -12.93
CA LEU A 521 26.41 1.92 -13.43
C LEU A 521 25.55 2.49 -12.29
N TRP A 522 25.25 1.67 -11.29
CA TRP A 522 24.48 2.05 -10.11
C TRP A 522 25.30 2.95 -9.17
N GLU A 523 26.60 2.70 -9.07
CA GLU A 523 27.56 3.53 -8.32
C GLU A 523 27.71 4.94 -8.94
N THR A 524 27.91 5.03 -10.26
CA THR A 524 28.02 6.32 -10.97
C THR A 524 26.71 7.11 -10.87
N SER A 525 25.57 6.46 -11.14
CA SER A 525 24.25 7.11 -11.05
C SER A 525 23.81 7.45 -9.61
N GLY A 526 24.54 7.01 -8.58
CA GLY A 526 24.25 7.30 -7.17
C GLY A 526 23.21 6.38 -6.53
N HIS A 527 22.67 5.43 -7.29
CA HIS A 527 21.66 4.48 -6.80
C HIS A 527 22.24 3.41 -5.89
N TRP A 528 23.51 3.02 -6.07
CA TRP A 528 24.14 2.01 -5.22
C TRP A 528 24.16 2.45 -3.75
N GLN A 529 24.56 3.69 -3.49
CA GLN A 529 24.71 4.27 -2.15
C GLN A 529 23.37 4.54 -1.42
N HIS A 530 22.24 4.40 -2.12
CA HIS A 530 20.90 4.64 -1.58
C HIS A 530 19.94 3.44 -1.74
N TYR A 531 20.33 2.41 -2.48
CA TYR A 531 19.41 1.35 -2.92
C TYR A 531 20.02 -0.06 -2.98
N SER A 532 21.33 -0.24 -2.75
CA SER A 532 22.03 -1.55 -2.78
C SER A 532 21.26 -2.67 -2.07
N ASP A 533 20.75 -2.38 -0.88
CA ASP A 533 20.13 -3.36 0.02
C ASP A 533 18.78 -3.87 -0.53
N ASN A 534 18.14 -3.05 -1.38
CA ASN A 534 16.91 -3.34 -2.10
C ASN A 534 17.15 -3.86 -3.52
N MET A 535 18.39 -4.19 -3.90
CA MET A 535 18.74 -4.76 -5.21
C MET A 535 19.06 -6.25 -5.11
N PHE A 536 18.82 -6.98 -6.20
CA PHE A 536 19.31 -8.35 -6.37
C PHE A 536 20.67 -8.30 -7.07
N SER A 537 21.75 -8.38 -6.30
CA SER A 537 23.13 -8.41 -6.78
C SER A 537 23.77 -9.80 -6.67
N PHE A 538 24.69 -10.11 -7.57
CA PHE A 538 25.43 -11.36 -7.63
C PHE A 538 26.82 -11.13 -8.25
N PRO A 539 27.86 -11.87 -7.83
CA PRO A 539 29.18 -11.81 -8.47
C PRO A 539 29.16 -12.48 -9.84
N VAL A 540 29.90 -11.92 -10.79
CA VAL A 540 30.23 -12.51 -12.09
C VAL A 540 31.69 -12.20 -12.36
N GLU A 541 32.53 -13.24 -12.39
CA GLU A 541 33.99 -13.09 -12.44
C GLU A 541 34.46 -12.21 -11.26
N ASP A 542 35.31 -11.21 -11.50
CA ASP A 542 35.81 -10.28 -10.46
C ASP A 542 34.85 -9.11 -10.16
N ASP A 543 33.75 -8.97 -10.91
CA ASP A 543 32.82 -7.83 -10.82
C ASP A 543 31.48 -8.21 -10.17
N ILE A 544 30.79 -7.21 -9.60
CA ILE A 544 29.42 -7.37 -9.10
C ILE A 544 28.45 -6.92 -10.19
N PHE A 545 27.43 -7.74 -10.46
CA PHE A 545 26.30 -7.39 -11.32
C PHE A 545 25.00 -7.37 -10.50
N ALA A 546 23.99 -6.67 -11.01
CA ALA A 546 22.67 -6.61 -10.39
C ALA A 546 21.53 -6.55 -11.42
N LEU A 547 20.38 -7.08 -11.05
CA LEU A 547 19.13 -6.86 -11.77
C LEU A 547 18.67 -5.42 -11.61
N LYS A 548 18.14 -4.80 -12.69
CA LYS A 548 17.71 -3.39 -12.66
C LYS A 548 16.51 -3.15 -11.71
N PRO A 549 16.60 -2.19 -10.76
CA PRO A 549 15.45 -1.77 -9.93
C PRO A 549 14.60 -0.65 -10.56
N MET A 550 15.09 -0.06 -11.66
CA MET A 550 14.51 1.04 -12.45
C MET A 550 15.18 1.10 -13.84
N ASN A 551 14.54 1.68 -14.86
CA ASN A 551 15.13 1.76 -16.21
C ASN A 551 16.06 2.96 -16.43
N CYS A 552 16.02 3.97 -15.53
CA CYS A 552 16.59 5.30 -15.76
C CYS A 552 18.04 5.33 -16.24
N PRO A 553 19.00 4.66 -15.57
CA PRO A 553 20.41 4.67 -16.01
C PRO A 553 20.60 3.98 -17.36
N GLY A 554 19.77 2.98 -17.69
CA GLY A 554 19.77 2.34 -19.01
C GLY A 554 19.34 3.31 -20.12
N HIS A 555 18.26 4.08 -19.91
CA HIS A 555 17.83 5.13 -20.84
C HIS A 555 18.87 6.24 -21.01
N CYS A 556 19.61 6.57 -19.96
CA CYS A 556 20.71 7.53 -20.02
C CYS A 556 21.87 7.03 -20.90
N LEU A 557 22.22 5.74 -20.85
CA LEU A 557 23.18 5.14 -21.79
C LEU A 557 22.67 5.16 -23.24
N MET A 558 21.36 4.98 -23.46
CA MET A 558 20.75 5.10 -24.79
C MET A 558 20.72 6.55 -25.30
N PHE A 559 20.57 7.53 -24.40
CA PHE A 559 20.71 8.95 -24.73
C PHE A 559 22.15 9.24 -25.20
N SER A 560 23.16 8.89 -24.39
CA SER A 560 24.57 9.18 -24.66
C SER A 560 25.24 8.33 -25.74
N HIS A 561 24.58 7.29 -26.25
CA HIS A 561 25.11 6.40 -27.30
C HIS A 561 25.58 7.15 -28.57
N ARG A 562 24.98 8.31 -28.88
CA ARG A 562 25.48 9.23 -29.91
C ARG A 562 25.28 10.70 -29.50
N PRO A 563 26.04 11.65 -30.07
CA PRO A 563 25.76 13.07 -29.90
C PRO A 563 24.31 13.43 -30.24
N ARG A 564 23.77 14.39 -29.48
CA ARG A 564 22.38 14.88 -29.59
C ARG A 564 22.38 16.36 -29.94
N SER A 565 21.44 16.80 -30.77
CA SER A 565 21.17 18.22 -30.99
C SER A 565 19.98 18.68 -30.15
N TRP A 566 19.94 19.97 -29.77
CA TRP A 566 18.74 20.61 -29.21
C TRP A 566 17.48 20.37 -30.08
N ARG A 567 17.65 20.20 -31.40
CA ARG A 567 16.58 19.89 -32.36
C ARG A 567 15.92 18.52 -32.16
N GLU A 568 16.54 17.62 -31.40
CA GLU A 568 15.96 16.32 -31.01
C GLU A 568 15.16 16.40 -29.70
N LEU A 569 15.23 17.51 -28.97
CA LEU A 569 14.58 17.67 -27.66
C LEU A 569 13.20 18.35 -27.83
N PRO A 570 12.13 17.85 -27.19
CA PRO A 570 12.12 16.79 -26.17
C PRO A 570 12.18 15.37 -26.77
N LEU A 571 13.17 14.58 -26.31
CA LEU A 571 13.35 13.18 -26.69
C LEU A 571 12.69 12.28 -25.64
N ARG A 572 11.72 11.45 -26.06
CA ARG A 572 10.86 10.69 -25.15
C ARG A 572 11.05 9.18 -25.32
N PHE A 573 11.68 8.52 -24.36
CA PHE A 573 11.78 7.06 -24.32
C PHE A 573 10.74 6.46 -23.35
N ALA A 574 10.21 5.28 -23.70
CA ALA A 574 9.35 4.48 -22.83
C ALA A 574 9.81 3.02 -22.86
N ASP A 575 9.84 2.33 -21.71
CA ASP A 575 10.25 0.92 -21.62
C ASP A 575 9.34 0.20 -20.62
N PHE A 576 8.62 -0.82 -21.09
CA PHE A 576 7.93 -1.79 -20.23
C PHE A 576 8.93 -2.79 -19.61
N GLY A 577 10.07 -2.30 -19.15
CA GLY A 577 11.22 -3.10 -18.74
C GLY A 577 10.93 -3.92 -17.49
N VAL A 578 11.49 -5.13 -17.41
CA VAL A 578 11.31 -6.00 -16.24
C VAL A 578 12.22 -5.52 -15.11
N LEU A 579 11.61 -5.02 -14.04
CA LEU A 579 12.28 -4.46 -12.89
C LEU A 579 12.22 -5.41 -11.70
N HIS A 580 13.28 -5.40 -10.88
CA HIS A 580 13.44 -6.26 -9.73
C HIS A 580 13.88 -5.48 -8.49
N ARG A 581 13.17 -5.64 -7.37
CA ARG A 581 13.50 -5.04 -6.07
C ARG A 581 13.46 -6.11 -5.00
N ASN A 582 14.50 -6.18 -4.16
CA ASN A 582 14.65 -7.17 -3.09
C ASN A 582 13.80 -6.82 -1.86
N GLU A 583 12.50 -6.65 -2.07
CA GLU A 583 11.51 -6.36 -1.03
C GLU A 583 11.56 -7.43 0.08
N LEU A 584 11.47 -7.00 1.34
CA LEU A 584 11.46 -7.91 2.50
C LEU A 584 10.25 -8.85 2.41
N SER A 585 10.47 -10.16 2.63
CA SER A 585 9.45 -11.19 2.42
C SER A 585 8.14 -10.94 3.18
N GLY A 586 8.23 -10.48 4.44
CA GLY A 586 7.08 -10.11 5.27
C GLY A 586 6.30 -8.86 4.83
N THR A 587 6.76 -8.15 3.80
CA THR A 587 6.06 -6.97 3.21
C THR A 587 5.33 -7.29 1.90
N LEU A 588 5.55 -8.47 1.32
CA LEU A 588 4.95 -8.88 0.06
C LEU A 588 3.43 -9.10 0.23
N THR A 589 2.63 -8.57 -0.69
CA THR A 589 1.16 -8.67 -0.58
C THR A 589 0.49 -8.67 -1.94
N GLY A 590 0.22 -9.88 -2.46
CA GLY A 590 -0.42 -10.05 -3.77
C GLY A 590 0.33 -9.28 -4.85
N LEU A 591 -0.40 -8.53 -5.70
CA LEU A 591 0.19 -7.69 -6.73
C LEU A 591 0.55 -6.26 -6.26
N THR A 592 0.08 -5.82 -5.07
CA THR A 592 0.27 -4.42 -4.62
C THR A 592 1.69 -4.13 -4.11
N ARG A 593 2.43 -5.17 -3.67
CA ARG A 593 3.87 -5.12 -3.38
C ARG A 593 4.53 -6.46 -3.75
N VAL A 594 5.39 -6.40 -4.78
CA VAL A 594 5.99 -7.53 -5.49
C VAL A 594 7.50 -7.30 -5.70
N ARG A 595 8.26 -8.38 -5.89
CA ARG A 595 9.72 -8.37 -6.15
C ARG A 595 10.05 -8.18 -7.62
N ARG A 596 9.26 -8.77 -8.52
CA ARG A 596 9.31 -8.58 -9.98
C ARG A 596 8.09 -7.78 -10.42
N PHE A 597 8.30 -6.78 -11.27
CA PHE A 597 7.22 -5.99 -11.86
C PHE A 597 7.63 -5.41 -13.22
N GLN A 598 6.66 -4.92 -14.01
CA GLN A 598 6.92 -3.99 -15.12
C GLN A 598 6.15 -2.68 -14.85
N GLN A 599 6.75 -1.56 -15.23
CA GLN A 599 6.15 -0.24 -15.11
C GLN A 599 5.86 0.34 -16.49
N ASP A 600 4.90 1.26 -16.59
CA ASP A 600 4.77 2.14 -17.77
C ASP A 600 5.76 3.31 -17.69
N ASP A 601 7.03 2.94 -17.55
CA ASP A 601 8.13 3.82 -17.21
C ASP A 601 8.63 4.59 -18.44
N ALA A 602 8.62 5.91 -18.36
CA ALA A 602 9.00 6.78 -19.45
C ALA A 602 9.88 7.96 -18.97
N HIS A 603 10.81 8.32 -19.84
CA HIS A 603 11.89 9.26 -19.58
C HIS A 603 11.94 10.31 -20.70
N ILE A 604 11.65 11.56 -20.35
CA ILE A 604 11.66 12.70 -21.27
C ILE A 604 12.95 13.47 -21.03
N PHE A 605 13.84 13.52 -22.02
CA PHE A 605 15.03 14.37 -22.03
C PHE A 605 14.66 15.68 -22.72
N CYS A 606 14.70 16.80 -21.99
CA CYS A 606 14.22 18.11 -22.45
C CYS A 606 15.15 19.25 -22.01
N THR A 607 14.93 20.47 -22.51
CA THR A 607 15.62 21.68 -22.02
C THR A 607 14.88 22.29 -20.81
N MET A 608 15.55 23.15 -20.03
CA MET A 608 14.93 23.87 -18.88
C MET A 608 13.65 24.64 -19.26
N GLU A 609 13.56 25.11 -20.51
CA GLU A 609 12.42 25.86 -21.06
C GLU A 609 11.24 24.95 -21.43
N GLN A 610 11.51 23.69 -21.77
CA GLN A 610 10.52 22.70 -22.20
C GLN A 610 9.79 22.00 -21.04
N ILE A 611 10.32 22.11 -19.80
CA ILE A 611 9.80 21.42 -18.60
C ILE A 611 8.29 21.64 -18.42
N GLU A 612 7.82 22.89 -18.52
CA GLU A 612 6.43 23.25 -18.27
C GLU A 612 5.48 22.66 -19.33
N SER A 613 5.88 22.70 -20.62
CA SER A 613 5.11 22.10 -21.71
C SER A 613 5.04 20.57 -21.62
N GLU A 614 6.15 19.91 -21.25
CA GLU A 614 6.17 18.44 -21.10
C GLU A 614 5.41 18.00 -19.85
N MET A 615 5.46 18.78 -18.75
CA MET A 615 4.66 18.56 -17.55
C MET A 615 3.15 18.63 -17.85
N LYS A 616 2.71 19.68 -18.57
CA LYS A 616 1.33 19.82 -19.04
C LYS A 616 0.91 18.65 -19.93
N GLY A 617 1.80 18.15 -20.80
CA GLY A 617 1.58 16.93 -21.59
C GLY A 617 1.44 15.64 -20.75
N CYS A 618 2.22 15.50 -19.68
CA CYS A 618 2.11 14.37 -18.75
C CYS A 618 0.84 14.42 -17.91
N LEU A 619 0.41 15.61 -17.45
CA LEU A 619 -0.83 15.80 -16.69
C LEU A 619 -2.08 15.57 -17.56
N ASP A 620 -2.06 15.94 -18.85
CA ASP A 620 -3.13 15.54 -19.77
C ASP A 620 -3.18 14.03 -19.99
N PHE A 621 -2.03 13.37 -20.18
CA PHE A 621 -2.00 11.91 -20.34
C PHE A 621 -2.55 11.20 -19.08
N LEU A 622 -2.16 11.64 -17.89
CA LEU A 622 -2.72 11.18 -16.62
C LEU A 622 -4.26 11.26 -16.61
N ARG A 623 -4.82 12.43 -16.91
CA ARG A 623 -6.27 12.67 -16.99
C ARG A 623 -6.94 11.77 -18.02
N CYS A 624 -6.35 11.65 -19.20
CA CYS A 624 -6.86 10.82 -20.30
C CYS A 624 -6.98 9.34 -19.88
N VAL A 625 -5.99 8.80 -19.17
CA VAL A 625 -5.99 7.41 -18.68
C VAL A 625 -6.93 7.21 -17.49
N TYR A 626 -6.92 8.12 -16.52
CA TYR A 626 -7.71 7.95 -15.29
C TYR A 626 -9.21 8.15 -15.52
N ASN A 627 -9.60 9.00 -16.48
CA ASN A 627 -10.98 9.13 -16.92
C ASN A 627 -11.52 7.82 -17.54
N VAL A 628 -10.70 7.07 -18.29
CA VAL A 628 -11.09 5.76 -18.88
C VAL A 628 -11.32 4.68 -17.80
N PHE A 629 -10.70 4.81 -16.63
CA PHE A 629 -10.94 3.93 -15.48
C PHE A 629 -11.99 4.48 -14.50
N GLY A 630 -12.52 5.68 -14.72
CA GLY A 630 -13.41 6.37 -13.77
C GLY A 630 -12.75 6.74 -12.44
N PHE A 631 -11.41 6.88 -12.39
CA PHE A 631 -10.68 7.14 -11.16
C PHE A 631 -10.66 8.63 -10.78
N SER A 632 -10.98 8.92 -9.52
CA SER A 632 -10.65 10.19 -8.88
C SER A 632 -9.24 10.14 -8.27
N PHE A 633 -8.52 11.26 -8.32
CA PHE A 633 -7.14 11.35 -7.89
C PHE A 633 -6.88 12.65 -7.09
N GLN A 634 -5.81 12.65 -6.28
CA GLN A 634 -5.30 13.82 -5.58
C GLN A 634 -3.85 14.08 -5.95
N LEU A 635 -3.57 15.33 -6.34
CA LEU A 635 -2.23 15.80 -6.70
C LEU A 635 -1.51 16.31 -5.45
N HIS A 636 -0.26 15.87 -5.24
CA HIS A 636 0.60 16.34 -4.17
C HIS A 636 1.92 16.88 -4.75
N LEU A 637 2.28 18.11 -4.42
CA LEU A 637 3.58 18.70 -4.76
C LEU A 637 4.58 18.41 -3.64
N SER A 638 5.52 17.51 -3.90
CA SER A 638 6.51 17.04 -2.93
C SER A 638 7.85 17.73 -3.15
N THR A 639 8.20 18.61 -2.21
CA THR A 639 9.32 19.56 -2.28
C THR A 639 10.61 19.02 -1.62
N ARG A 640 11.70 19.77 -1.77
CA ARG A 640 13.07 19.42 -1.38
C ARG A 640 13.18 18.78 0.01
N PRO A 641 13.66 17.52 0.13
CA PRO A 641 13.94 16.88 1.40
C PRO A 641 15.14 17.52 2.12
N GLU A 642 15.33 17.23 3.42
CA GLU A 642 16.53 17.66 4.16
C GLU A 642 17.85 17.20 3.50
N LYS A 643 17.83 16.01 2.87
CA LYS A 643 18.96 15.40 2.18
C LYS A 643 18.74 15.41 0.67
N TYR A 644 19.15 16.49 0.03
CA TYR A 644 19.05 16.72 -1.41
C TYR A 644 20.43 16.86 -2.05
N LEU A 645 20.48 16.73 -3.38
CA LEU A 645 21.66 17.01 -4.22
C LEU A 645 21.37 18.16 -5.18
N GLY A 646 22.43 18.89 -5.58
CA GLY A 646 22.35 20.00 -6.54
C GLY A 646 22.02 21.36 -5.93
N ASP A 647 22.08 22.39 -6.77
CA ASP A 647 22.00 23.79 -6.33
C ASP A 647 20.59 24.22 -5.90
N ILE A 648 20.53 24.97 -4.80
CA ILE A 648 19.30 25.53 -4.22
C ILE A 648 18.52 26.36 -5.26
N ALA A 649 19.23 27.08 -6.15
CA ALA A 649 18.60 27.89 -7.20
C ALA A 649 17.83 27.03 -8.22
N VAL A 650 18.40 25.90 -8.66
CA VAL A 650 17.75 24.97 -9.59
C VAL A 650 16.53 24.32 -8.93
N TRP A 651 16.66 23.93 -7.66
CA TRP A 651 15.54 23.42 -6.87
C TRP A 651 14.38 24.41 -6.76
N ASN A 652 14.66 25.67 -6.36
CA ASN A 652 13.64 26.70 -6.22
C ASN A 652 12.95 27.02 -7.57
N GLN A 653 13.67 26.94 -8.69
CA GLN A 653 13.10 27.08 -10.03
C GLN A 653 12.21 25.88 -10.39
N ALA A 654 12.67 24.66 -10.14
CA ALA A 654 11.96 23.43 -10.44
C ALA A 654 10.64 23.30 -9.65
N GLU A 655 10.67 23.60 -8.35
CA GLU A 655 9.49 23.62 -7.48
C GLU A 655 8.45 24.60 -8.00
N LYS A 656 8.87 25.80 -8.40
CA LYS A 656 7.98 26.81 -8.98
C LYS A 656 7.44 26.44 -10.37
N GLN A 657 8.22 25.76 -11.20
CA GLN A 657 7.74 25.25 -12.50
C GLN A 657 6.67 24.15 -12.32
N LEU A 658 6.82 23.28 -11.31
CA LEU A 658 5.78 22.29 -10.97
C LEU A 658 4.54 22.95 -10.36
N GLU A 659 4.70 23.93 -9.46
CA GLU A 659 3.60 24.71 -8.90
C GLU A 659 2.79 25.43 -10.00
N ASN A 660 3.45 26.14 -10.92
CA ASN A 660 2.82 26.74 -12.10
C ASN A 660 2.06 25.69 -12.93
N SER A 661 2.70 24.54 -13.21
CA SER A 661 2.09 23.47 -14.02
C SER A 661 0.85 22.85 -13.37
N LEU A 662 0.82 22.76 -12.03
CA LEU A 662 -0.33 22.30 -11.27
C LEU A 662 -1.46 23.33 -11.26
N ASN A 663 -1.13 24.61 -11.07
CA ASN A 663 -2.10 25.71 -11.09
C ASN A 663 -2.78 25.84 -12.47
N ASP A 664 -2.01 25.76 -13.56
CA ASP A 664 -2.52 25.81 -14.93
C ASP A 664 -3.32 24.55 -15.33
N PHE A 665 -3.12 23.42 -14.65
CA PHE A 665 -3.91 22.21 -14.86
C PHE A 665 -5.31 22.29 -14.23
N GLY A 666 -5.51 23.19 -13.25
CA GLY A 666 -6.81 23.57 -12.71
C GLY A 666 -7.42 22.61 -11.67
N GLU A 667 -6.78 21.48 -11.39
CA GLU A 667 -7.24 20.52 -10.38
C GLU A 667 -6.68 20.83 -8.98
N PRO A 668 -7.44 20.60 -7.89
CA PRO A 668 -6.97 20.84 -6.53
C PRO A 668 -5.75 19.98 -6.16
N TRP A 669 -4.69 20.64 -5.70
CA TRP A 669 -3.45 20.00 -5.24
C TRP A 669 -3.12 20.38 -3.78
N LYS A 670 -2.24 19.61 -3.14
CA LYS A 670 -1.73 19.87 -1.79
C LYS A 670 -0.20 19.91 -1.77
N LEU A 671 0.38 20.77 -0.94
CA LEU A 671 1.82 20.74 -0.66
C LEU A 671 2.14 19.53 0.25
N ASN A 672 3.27 18.87 0.00
CA ASN A 672 3.78 17.73 0.77
C ASN A 672 5.25 18.00 1.14
N PRO A 673 5.53 18.84 2.16
CA PRO A 673 6.85 19.39 2.39
C PRO A 673 7.91 18.33 2.69
N GLY A 674 9.03 18.36 1.95
CA GLY A 674 10.20 17.52 2.23
C GLY A 674 10.10 16.07 1.76
N ASP A 675 9.04 15.66 1.06
CA ASP A 675 8.87 14.30 0.51
C ASP A 675 9.43 14.15 -0.92
N GLY A 676 10.11 15.17 -1.47
CA GLY A 676 10.73 15.14 -2.79
C GLY A 676 11.81 14.05 -2.94
N ALA A 677 12.12 13.66 -4.18
CA ALA A 677 13.23 12.74 -4.43
C ALA A 677 14.57 13.44 -4.17
N PHE A 678 15.64 12.70 -3.83
CA PHE A 678 16.95 13.31 -3.51
C PHE A 678 17.59 14.09 -4.69
N TYR A 679 17.10 13.88 -5.91
CA TYR A 679 17.56 14.49 -7.16
C TYR A 679 16.66 15.60 -7.74
N GLY A 680 15.46 15.79 -7.20
CA GLY A 680 14.53 16.84 -7.63
C GLY A 680 13.09 16.68 -7.09
N PRO A 681 12.25 17.71 -7.26
CA PRO A 681 10.87 17.70 -6.77
C PRO A 681 9.97 16.82 -7.66
N LYS A 682 8.85 16.36 -7.09
CA LYS A 682 7.91 15.46 -7.78
C LYS A 682 6.45 15.84 -7.55
N ILE A 683 5.61 15.51 -8.52
CA ILE A 683 4.16 15.41 -8.37
C ILE A 683 3.84 13.95 -8.05
N ASP A 684 3.29 13.70 -6.87
CA ASP A 684 2.77 12.39 -6.48
C ASP A 684 1.25 12.36 -6.67
N ILE A 685 0.77 11.36 -7.40
CA ILE A 685 -0.65 11.22 -7.71
C ILE A 685 -1.22 10.02 -6.95
N LYS A 686 -2.17 10.31 -6.07
CA LYS A 686 -2.83 9.32 -5.22
C LYS A 686 -4.23 9.04 -5.76
N ILE A 687 -4.45 7.85 -6.31
CA ILE A 687 -5.77 7.37 -6.75
C ILE A 687 -6.59 6.99 -5.52
N LYS A 688 -7.88 7.34 -5.48
CA LYS A 688 -8.83 6.79 -4.50
C LYS A 688 -9.52 5.56 -5.06
N ASP A 689 -9.44 4.42 -4.37
CA ASP A 689 -10.15 3.20 -4.77
C ASP A 689 -11.62 3.18 -4.28
N ALA A 690 -12.40 2.22 -4.77
CA ALA A 690 -13.82 2.05 -4.42
C ALA A 690 -14.09 1.71 -2.93
N ILE A 691 -13.08 1.42 -2.11
CA ILE A 691 -13.20 1.28 -0.64
C ILE A 691 -12.52 2.44 0.12
N GLY A 692 -12.22 3.53 -0.59
CA GLY A 692 -11.80 4.80 -0.04
C GLY A 692 -10.31 4.94 0.28
N ARG A 693 -9.48 3.92 0.02
CA ARG A 693 -8.03 3.98 0.27
C ARG A 693 -7.33 4.77 -0.83
N TYR A 694 -6.27 5.47 -0.45
CA TYR A 694 -5.41 6.18 -1.40
C TYR A 694 -4.19 5.34 -1.78
N HIS A 695 -4.00 5.10 -3.07
CA HIS A 695 -2.84 4.41 -3.62
C HIS A 695 -2.01 5.37 -4.46
N GLN A 696 -0.72 5.52 -4.14
CA GLN A 696 0.20 6.17 -5.06
C GLN A 696 0.51 5.22 -6.23
N CYS A 697 0.25 5.68 -7.45
CA CYS A 697 0.40 4.92 -8.69
C CYS A 697 1.19 5.71 -9.73
N ALA A 698 0.61 6.80 -10.24
CA ALA A 698 1.35 7.74 -11.07
C ALA A 698 2.29 8.62 -10.24
N THR A 699 3.35 9.05 -10.90
CA THR A 699 4.31 10.02 -10.39
C THR A 699 4.98 10.71 -11.59
N ILE A 700 5.29 11.99 -11.44
CA ILE A 700 6.04 12.76 -12.44
C ILE A 700 7.14 13.50 -11.66
N GLN A 701 8.40 13.18 -11.95
CA GLN A 701 9.56 13.60 -11.14
C GLN A 701 10.59 14.28 -12.04
N LEU A 702 11.15 15.40 -11.57
CA LEU A 702 12.26 16.07 -12.25
C LEU A 702 13.60 15.57 -11.70
N ASP A 703 14.56 15.30 -12.57
CA ASP A 703 15.92 14.92 -12.21
C ASP A 703 16.94 15.80 -12.96
N PHE A 704 17.72 16.54 -12.17
CA PHE A 704 18.81 17.40 -12.61
C PHE A 704 20.19 16.79 -12.32
N GLN A 705 20.24 15.67 -11.59
CA GLN A 705 21.45 15.03 -11.06
C GLN A 705 21.94 13.87 -11.94
N LEU A 706 21.05 13.01 -12.43
CA LEU A 706 21.43 11.89 -13.30
C LEU A 706 22.07 12.37 -14.63
N PRO A 707 21.63 13.48 -15.26
CA PRO A 707 22.34 14.10 -16.38
C PRO A 707 23.78 14.55 -16.05
N ILE A 708 24.01 15.05 -14.84
CA ILE A 708 25.35 15.46 -14.39
C ILE A 708 26.21 14.21 -14.12
N ARG A 709 25.69 13.26 -13.34
CA ARG A 709 26.38 12.03 -12.92
C ARG A 709 26.79 11.12 -14.07
N LEU A 710 25.94 10.98 -15.09
CA LEU A 710 26.25 10.21 -16.31
C LEU A 710 26.81 11.07 -17.46
N ASN A 711 27.18 12.32 -17.17
CA ASN A 711 27.74 13.29 -18.12
C ASN A 711 26.94 13.41 -19.44
N LEU A 712 25.62 13.44 -19.36
CA LEU A 712 24.75 13.63 -20.53
C LEU A 712 24.85 15.07 -21.03
N THR A 713 25.08 15.26 -22.33
CA THR A 713 25.07 16.58 -22.99
C THR A 713 24.36 16.53 -24.34
N PHE A 714 24.00 17.70 -24.85
CA PHE A 714 23.54 17.93 -26.21
C PHE A 714 24.17 19.21 -26.77
N VAL A 715 24.20 19.35 -28.10
CA VAL A 715 24.68 20.56 -28.79
C VAL A 715 23.58 21.62 -28.78
N GLY A 716 23.87 22.76 -28.16
CA GLY A 716 22.98 23.92 -27.99
C GLY A 716 22.66 24.67 -29.28
N THR A 717 21.84 25.72 -29.15
CA THR A 717 21.45 26.63 -30.24
C THR A 717 22.61 27.52 -30.70
N ASP A 718 23.53 27.82 -29.79
CA ASP A 718 24.82 28.49 -29.95
C ASP A 718 25.93 27.58 -30.50
N GLY A 719 25.78 26.26 -30.36
CA GLY A 719 26.75 25.25 -30.75
C GLY A 719 27.63 24.73 -29.60
N ASP A 720 27.39 25.10 -28.33
CA ASP A 720 28.11 24.50 -27.19
C ASP A 720 27.68 23.04 -26.99
N ASP A 721 28.64 22.14 -26.81
CA ASP A 721 28.42 20.69 -26.67
C ASP A 721 28.26 20.24 -25.21
N LYS A 722 28.23 21.17 -24.26
CA LYS A 722 28.16 20.94 -22.81
C LYS A 722 26.78 21.18 -22.21
N ALA A 723 25.82 21.70 -22.97
CA ALA A 723 24.45 21.90 -22.50
C ALA A 723 23.86 20.56 -22.03
N ARG A 724 23.24 20.53 -20.85
CA ARG A 724 22.73 19.30 -20.23
C ARG A 724 21.21 19.20 -20.32
N PRO A 725 20.63 18.04 -20.66
CA PRO A 725 19.20 17.85 -20.61
C PRO A 725 18.72 17.76 -19.16
N VAL A 726 17.45 18.07 -18.93
CA VAL A 726 16.70 17.68 -17.73
C VAL A 726 15.92 16.42 -18.05
N ILE A 727 15.83 15.49 -17.09
CA ILE A 727 15.03 14.28 -17.23
C ILE A 727 13.71 14.46 -16.46
N ILE A 728 12.59 14.19 -17.15
CA ILE A 728 11.31 13.96 -16.48
C ILE A 728 11.07 12.45 -16.46
N HIS A 729 11.10 11.87 -15.27
CA HIS A 729 10.72 10.48 -15.03
C HIS A 729 9.21 10.43 -14.80
N ARG A 730 8.50 9.50 -15.43
CA ARG A 730 7.07 9.33 -15.16
C ARG A 730 6.56 7.91 -15.34
N ALA A 731 5.50 7.62 -14.61
CA ALA A 731 4.61 6.48 -14.81
C ALA A 731 3.17 6.97 -14.61
N ILE A 732 2.21 6.41 -15.34
CA ILE A 732 0.77 6.74 -15.28
C ILE A 732 -0.01 5.60 -14.61
N LEU A 733 0.27 4.35 -14.96
CA LEU A 733 -0.26 3.18 -14.25
C LEU A 733 0.54 2.88 -12.97
N GLY A 734 1.84 3.16 -12.96
CA GLY A 734 2.76 2.75 -11.90
C GLY A 734 3.41 1.43 -12.28
N SER A 735 3.09 0.33 -11.59
CA SER A 735 3.36 -1.03 -12.11
C SER A 735 2.07 -1.67 -12.61
N VAL A 736 2.17 -2.46 -13.69
CA VAL A 736 1.02 -3.16 -14.28
C VAL A 736 0.42 -4.13 -13.26
N GLU A 737 1.27 -4.80 -12.47
CA GLU A 737 0.85 -5.63 -11.34
C GLU A 737 0.00 -4.85 -10.32
N ARG A 738 0.46 -3.70 -9.81
CA ARG A 738 -0.29 -2.91 -8.83
C ARG A 738 -1.60 -2.39 -9.43
N MET A 739 -1.58 -1.93 -10.68
CA MET A 739 -2.77 -1.44 -11.36
C MET A 739 -3.83 -2.55 -11.52
N ILE A 740 -3.43 -3.79 -11.85
CA ILE A 740 -4.36 -4.93 -11.90
C ILE A 740 -5.02 -5.16 -10.52
N ALA A 741 -4.28 -5.11 -9.42
CA ALA A 741 -4.88 -5.23 -8.09
C ALA A 741 -5.92 -4.15 -7.81
N ILE A 742 -5.57 -2.88 -8.06
CA ILE A 742 -6.45 -1.74 -7.78
C ILE A 742 -7.71 -1.79 -8.65
N LEU A 743 -7.59 -2.13 -9.94
CA LEU A 743 -8.75 -2.32 -10.83
C LEU A 743 -9.60 -3.52 -10.41
N THR A 744 -9.00 -4.63 -9.95
CA THR A 744 -9.73 -5.79 -9.41
C THR A 744 -10.60 -5.40 -8.21
N GLU A 745 -10.02 -4.65 -7.26
CA GLU A 745 -10.69 -4.18 -6.04
C GLU A 745 -11.73 -3.09 -6.32
N ASN A 746 -11.43 -2.18 -7.26
CA ASN A 746 -12.33 -1.09 -7.69
C ASN A 746 -13.61 -1.64 -8.31
N TYR A 747 -13.48 -2.52 -9.32
CA TYR A 747 -14.60 -3.16 -10.00
C TYR A 747 -15.21 -4.33 -9.23
N ALA A 748 -14.65 -4.74 -8.08
CA ALA A 748 -15.02 -5.97 -7.38
C ALA A 748 -15.05 -7.22 -8.31
N GLY A 749 -14.11 -7.28 -9.25
CA GLY A 749 -14.07 -8.31 -10.30
C GLY A 749 -15.11 -8.20 -11.42
N LYS A 750 -16.03 -7.21 -11.40
CA LYS A 750 -16.95 -6.91 -12.51
C LYS A 750 -16.27 -6.04 -13.58
N TRP A 751 -15.28 -6.61 -14.28
CA TRP A 751 -14.49 -5.91 -15.29
C TRP A 751 -15.37 -5.25 -16.39
N PRO A 752 -15.04 -4.03 -16.86
CA PRO A 752 -15.68 -3.42 -18.02
C PRO A 752 -15.34 -4.21 -19.29
N LEU A 753 -16.21 -4.17 -20.31
CA LEU A 753 -16.13 -5.06 -21.47
C LEU A 753 -14.74 -5.07 -22.11
N TRP A 754 -14.12 -3.91 -22.33
CA TRP A 754 -12.85 -3.82 -23.05
C TRP A 754 -11.67 -4.51 -22.36
N LEU A 755 -11.70 -4.59 -21.02
CA LEU A 755 -10.64 -5.15 -20.18
C LEU A 755 -10.95 -6.56 -19.65
N SER A 756 -12.21 -6.97 -19.70
CA SER A 756 -12.68 -8.25 -19.14
C SER A 756 -12.04 -9.47 -19.80
N PRO A 757 -11.55 -10.47 -19.03
CA PRO A 757 -11.06 -11.74 -19.57
C PRO A 757 -12.18 -12.78 -19.82
N ARG A 758 -13.44 -12.34 -19.75
CA ARG A 758 -14.67 -13.13 -19.89
C ARG A 758 -15.71 -12.26 -20.61
N GLN A 759 -15.48 -11.95 -21.89
CA GLN A 759 -16.30 -10.99 -22.64
C GLN A 759 -17.61 -11.61 -23.13
N VAL A 760 -17.53 -12.83 -23.68
CA VAL A 760 -18.67 -13.51 -24.31
C VAL A 760 -18.71 -14.97 -23.85
N MET A 761 -19.88 -15.45 -23.44
CA MET A 761 -20.16 -16.87 -23.23
C MET A 761 -21.27 -17.33 -24.18
N VAL A 762 -20.99 -18.30 -25.05
CA VAL A 762 -21.99 -18.88 -25.95
C VAL A 762 -22.59 -20.14 -25.34
N VAL A 763 -23.92 -20.20 -25.23
CA VAL A 763 -24.65 -21.28 -24.55
C VAL A 763 -25.66 -21.93 -25.50
N PRO A 764 -25.43 -23.16 -25.99
CA PRO A 764 -26.42 -23.89 -26.77
C PRO A 764 -27.58 -24.37 -25.90
N VAL A 765 -28.80 -24.31 -26.45
CA VAL A 765 -30.04 -24.76 -25.78
C VAL A 765 -30.02 -26.28 -25.52
N ASN A 766 -29.45 -27.06 -26.43
CA ASN A 766 -29.20 -28.49 -26.31
C ASN A 766 -28.02 -28.91 -27.22
N THR A 767 -27.65 -30.20 -27.18
CA THR A 767 -26.48 -30.75 -27.88
C THR A 767 -26.52 -30.55 -29.41
N SER A 768 -27.71 -30.51 -30.03
CA SER A 768 -27.90 -30.30 -31.48
C SER A 768 -27.47 -28.92 -32.00
N PHE A 769 -27.16 -27.99 -31.09
CA PHE A 769 -26.71 -26.62 -31.39
C PHE A 769 -25.26 -26.35 -31.02
N GLU A 770 -24.50 -27.33 -30.50
CA GLU A 770 -23.10 -27.16 -30.09
C GLU A 770 -22.19 -26.69 -31.24
N ASP A 771 -22.33 -27.25 -32.45
CA ASP A 771 -21.50 -26.83 -33.59
C ASP A 771 -21.82 -25.41 -34.06
N TYR A 772 -23.06 -24.96 -33.85
CA TYR A 772 -23.41 -23.56 -34.08
C TYR A 772 -22.84 -22.67 -32.98
N ALA A 773 -22.87 -23.10 -31.71
CA ALA A 773 -22.22 -22.40 -30.60
C ALA A 773 -20.69 -22.26 -30.81
N LYS A 774 -20.01 -23.32 -31.27
CA LYS A 774 -18.59 -23.29 -31.67
C LYS A 774 -18.37 -22.28 -32.80
N LYS A 775 -19.16 -22.35 -33.88
CA LYS A 775 -19.08 -21.39 -35.01
C LYS A 775 -19.29 -19.94 -34.57
N VAL A 776 -20.21 -19.67 -33.65
CA VAL A 776 -20.43 -18.31 -33.09
C VAL A 776 -19.25 -17.88 -32.23
N CYS A 777 -18.78 -18.74 -31.32
CA CYS A 777 -17.61 -18.49 -30.48
C CYS A 777 -16.38 -18.13 -31.33
N GLU A 778 -16.07 -18.93 -32.36
CA GLU A 778 -14.99 -18.67 -33.31
C GLU A 778 -15.08 -17.29 -34.00
N GLN A 779 -16.28 -16.80 -34.32
CA GLN A 779 -16.45 -15.48 -34.95
C GLN A 779 -16.06 -14.35 -33.98
N PHE A 780 -16.45 -14.47 -32.70
CA PHE A 780 -16.02 -13.52 -31.66
C PHE A 780 -14.51 -13.62 -31.38
N THR A 781 -13.94 -14.82 -31.30
CA THR A 781 -12.49 -15.00 -31.10
C THR A 781 -11.68 -14.44 -32.27
N LYS A 782 -12.13 -14.64 -33.52
CA LYS A 782 -11.48 -14.10 -34.74
C LYS A 782 -11.57 -12.56 -34.82
N ALA A 783 -12.57 -11.95 -34.18
CA ALA A 783 -12.67 -10.51 -33.98
C ALA A 783 -11.92 -9.99 -32.74
N GLY A 784 -11.14 -10.85 -32.06
CA GLY A 784 -10.32 -10.47 -30.91
C GLY A 784 -11.07 -10.35 -29.58
N PHE A 785 -12.18 -11.07 -29.40
CA PHE A 785 -12.87 -11.18 -28.11
C PHE A 785 -12.45 -12.43 -27.32
N MET A 786 -12.42 -12.31 -25.99
CA MET A 786 -12.40 -13.44 -25.06
C MET A 786 -13.78 -14.10 -25.03
N ALA A 787 -14.01 -14.98 -25.99
CA ALA A 787 -15.21 -15.80 -26.12
C ALA A 787 -14.95 -17.24 -25.65
N ASP A 788 -15.84 -17.75 -24.79
CA ASP A 788 -15.90 -19.12 -24.32
C ASP A 788 -17.25 -19.75 -24.75
N ALA A 789 -17.37 -21.08 -24.77
CA ALA A 789 -18.63 -21.79 -25.07
C ALA A 789 -18.92 -22.93 -24.08
N ASP A 790 -20.10 -22.92 -23.46
CA ASP A 790 -20.50 -23.93 -22.47
C ASP A 790 -21.15 -25.14 -23.17
N LEU A 791 -20.34 -26.16 -23.44
CA LEU A 791 -20.76 -27.41 -24.09
C LEU A 791 -21.04 -28.55 -23.09
N ASP A 792 -21.20 -28.28 -21.78
CA ASP A 792 -21.48 -29.34 -20.78
C ASP A 792 -22.88 -29.95 -20.98
N SER A 793 -22.95 -31.15 -21.54
CA SER A 793 -24.22 -31.86 -21.79
C SER A 793 -24.92 -32.34 -20.50
N GLY A 794 -24.22 -32.37 -19.36
CA GLY A 794 -24.79 -32.66 -18.04
C GLY A 794 -25.42 -31.44 -17.35
N CYS A 795 -25.39 -30.25 -17.95
CA CYS A 795 -25.83 -29.00 -17.33
C CYS A 795 -27.06 -28.40 -18.02
N LEU A 796 -28.15 -28.20 -17.26
CA LEU A 796 -29.37 -27.54 -17.74
C LEU A 796 -29.08 -26.09 -18.17
N LEU A 797 -29.72 -25.62 -19.26
CA LEU A 797 -29.54 -24.28 -19.84
C LEU A 797 -29.55 -23.14 -18.79
N ASN A 798 -30.52 -23.11 -17.89
CA ASN A 798 -30.61 -22.07 -16.85
C ASN A 798 -29.45 -22.14 -15.83
N LYS A 799 -28.87 -23.32 -15.60
CA LYS A 799 -27.67 -23.50 -14.76
C LYS A 799 -26.41 -23.04 -15.51
N LYS A 800 -26.29 -23.31 -16.81
CA LYS A 800 -25.20 -22.76 -17.67
C LYS A 800 -25.19 -21.23 -17.66
N ILE A 801 -26.34 -20.61 -17.92
CA ILE A 801 -26.51 -19.15 -17.89
C ILE A 801 -26.14 -18.60 -16.50
N ARG A 802 -26.63 -19.21 -15.41
CA ARG A 802 -26.26 -18.81 -14.04
C ARG A 802 -24.77 -18.98 -13.74
N ASN A 803 -24.13 -20.04 -14.23
CA ASN A 803 -22.68 -20.23 -14.08
C ASN A 803 -21.90 -19.10 -14.78
N ALA A 804 -22.28 -18.73 -16.00
CA ALA A 804 -21.68 -17.62 -16.73
C ALA A 804 -21.86 -16.27 -16.01
N GLN A 805 -23.04 -16.02 -15.45
CA GLN A 805 -23.31 -14.83 -14.66
C GLN A 805 -22.50 -14.78 -13.36
N LEU A 806 -22.39 -15.90 -12.64
CA LEU A 806 -21.54 -16.00 -11.44
C LEU A 806 -20.06 -15.79 -11.78
N ALA A 807 -19.59 -16.33 -12.92
CA ALA A 807 -18.26 -16.10 -13.46
C ALA A 807 -18.05 -14.69 -14.07
N GLN A 808 -19.04 -13.80 -13.99
CA GLN A 808 -19.00 -12.39 -14.45
C GLN A 808 -18.75 -12.19 -15.95
N TYR A 809 -19.23 -13.10 -16.83
CA TYR A 809 -19.19 -12.84 -18.28
C TYR A 809 -20.06 -11.62 -18.63
N ASN A 810 -19.51 -10.66 -19.38
CA ASN A 810 -20.22 -9.44 -19.76
C ASN A 810 -21.52 -9.73 -20.51
N PHE A 811 -21.42 -10.59 -21.53
CA PHE A 811 -22.53 -11.01 -22.38
C PHE A 811 -22.64 -12.54 -22.45
N VAL A 812 -23.87 -13.04 -22.35
CA VAL A 812 -24.24 -14.45 -22.52
C VAL A 812 -25.13 -14.56 -23.74
N LEU A 813 -24.67 -15.31 -24.75
CA LEU A 813 -25.33 -15.50 -26.04
C LEU A 813 -25.95 -16.89 -26.09
N VAL A 814 -27.27 -16.98 -25.95
CA VAL A 814 -27.99 -18.26 -26.03
C VAL A 814 -28.32 -18.58 -27.49
N VAL A 815 -28.11 -19.83 -27.91
CA VAL A 815 -28.39 -20.29 -29.29
C VAL A 815 -29.20 -21.58 -29.33
N GLY A 816 -30.34 -21.54 -30.03
CA GLY A 816 -31.19 -22.68 -30.32
C GLY A 816 -31.46 -22.84 -31.82
N GLU A 817 -32.60 -23.44 -32.14
CA GLU A 817 -33.02 -23.72 -33.52
C GLU A 817 -33.25 -22.45 -34.33
N LYS A 818 -33.98 -21.49 -33.74
CA LYS A 818 -34.32 -20.22 -34.38
C LYS A 818 -33.06 -19.41 -34.69
N GLU A 819 -32.18 -19.25 -33.71
CA GLU A 819 -30.91 -18.55 -33.83
C GLU A 819 -30.00 -19.19 -34.89
N LYS A 820 -29.98 -20.53 -34.97
CA LYS A 820 -29.23 -21.27 -36.01
C LYS A 820 -29.81 -21.06 -37.42
N MET A 821 -31.14 -20.92 -37.55
CA MET A 821 -31.80 -20.60 -38.83
C MET A 821 -31.58 -19.14 -39.26
N THR A 822 -31.58 -18.18 -38.33
CA THR A 822 -31.41 -16.74 -38.60
C THR A 822 -29.94 -16.29 -38.66
N ASN A 823 -28.99 -17.17 -38.31
CA ASN A 823 -27.60 -16.83 -38.00
C ASN A 823 -27.53 -15.67 -36.96
N GLY A 824 -28.37 -15.79 -35.93
CA GLY A 824 -28.51 -14.86 -34.81
C GLY A 824 -28.10 -15.45 -33.45
N VAL A 825 -28.36 -14.69 -32.39
CA VAL A 825 -28.11 -15.04 -30.98
C VAL A 825 -29.17 -14.38 -30.09
N ASN A 826 -29.59 -15.04 -29.01
CA ASN A 826 -30.37 -14.41 -27.95
C ASN A 826 -29.42 -13.76 -26.92
N VAL A 827 -29.37 -12.43 -26.89
CA VAL A 827 -28.40 -11.66 -26.10
C VAL A 827 -28.89 -11.39 -24.68
N ARG A 828 -28.04 -11.66 -23.70
CA ARG A 828 -28.26 -11.36 -22.28
C ARG A 828 -27.02 -10.74 -21.65
N THR A 829 -27.19 -9.82 -20.71
CA THR A 829 -26.08 -9.24 -19.94
C THR A 829 -25.77 -10.03 -18.67
N ARG A 830 -24.61 -9.74 -18.05
CA ARG A 830 -24.19 -10.33 -16.76
C ARG A 830 -25.26 -10.22 -15.67
N ASP A 831 -26.00 -9.11 -15.64
CA ASP A 831 -27.05 -8.81 -14.66
C ASP A 831 -28.47 -9.21 -15.14
N SER A 832 -28.57 -10.15 -16.09
CA SER A 832 -29.82 -10.78 -16.59
C SER A 832 -30.74 -9.92 -17.45
N LYS A 833 -30.34 -8.71 -17.88
CA LYS A 833 -31.10 -7.91 -18.88
C LYS A 833 -31.10 -8.69 -20.21
N VAL A 834 -32.27 -8.95 -20.78
CA VAL A 834 -32.44 -9.69 -22.04
C VAL A 834 -32.74 -8.69 -23.15
N HIS A 835 -31.91 -8.65 -24.20
CA HIS A 835 -32.06 -7.71 -25.31
C HIS A 835 -32.73 -8.33 -26.55
N GLY A 836 -33.11 -9.61 -26.47
CA GLY A 836 -33.82 -10.33 -27.52
C GLY A 836 -32.90 -11.08 -28.48
N GLU A 837 -33.43 -11.43 -29.65
CA GLU A 837 -32.69 -12.05 -30.74
C GLU A 837 -32.13 -10.98 -31.68
N LEU A 838 -30.83 -11.03 -31.95
CA LEU A 838 -30.13 -10.14 -32.89
C LEU A 838 -29.23 -10.98 -33.82
N SER A 839 -28.86 -10.44 -34.98
CA SER A 839 -27.92 -11.13 -35.88
C SER A 839 -26.50 -11.18 -35.28
N VAL A 840 -25.74 -12.26 -35.52
CA VAL A 840 -24.36 -12.38 -35.00
C VAL A 840 -23.51 -11.19 -35.43
N SER A 841 -23.64 -10.74 -36.69
CA SER A 841 -22.90 -9.60 -37.25
C SER A 841 -23.22 -8.27 -36.55
N GLU A 842 -24.48 -8.05 -36.17
CA GLU A 842 -24.90 -6.84 -35.46
C GLU A 842 -24.36 -6.81 -34.02
N VAL A 843 -24.48 -7.92 -33.29
CA VAL A 843 -23.94 -8.05 -31.92
C VAL A 843 -22.42 -7.85 -31.95
N LEU A 844 -21.73 -8.44 -32.92
CA LEU A 844 -20.29 -8.28 -33.12
C LEU A 844 -19.90 -6.82 -33.37
N ALA A 845 -20.66 -6.09 -34.20
CA ALA A 845 -20.44 -4.67 -34.47
C ALA A 845 -20.68 -3.79 -33.21
N ARG A 846 -21.80 -4.00 -32.50
CA ARG A 846 -22.11 -3.29 -31.24
C ARG A 846 -21.02 -3.51 -30.19
N LEU A 847 -20.63 -4.76 -29.92
CA LEU A 847 -19.58 -5.07 -28.94
C LEU A 847 -18.21 -4.55 -29.37
N THR A 848 -17.91 -4.49 -30.67
CA THR A 848 -16.65 -3.90 -31.18
C THR A 848 -16.62 -2.40 -30.92
N LEU A 849 -17.70 -1.68 -31.18
CA LEU A 849 -17.81 -0.25 -30.88
C LEU A 849 -17.66 0.02 -29.37
N LEU A 850 -18.36 -0.73 -28.51
CA LEU A 850 -18.29 -0.61 -27.05
C LEU A 850 -16.90 -0.95 -26.48
N LYS A 851 -16.18 -1.88 -27.11
CA LYS A 851 -14.78 -2.21 -26.78
C LYS A 851 -13.84 -1.08 -27.21
N GLN A 852 -14.01 -0.52 -28.41
CA GLN A 852 -13.16 0.55 -28.96
C GLN A 852 -13.37 1.89 -28.24
N SER A 853 -14.60 2.23 -27.83
CA SER A 853 -14.88 3.40 -26.99
C SER A 853 -14.45 3.23 -25.53
N ARG A 854 -13.94 2.04 -25.16
CA ARG A 854 -13.54 1.66 -23.79
C ARG A 854 -14.66 1.87 -22.77
N CYS A 855 -15.91 1.67 -23.18
CA CYS A 855 -17.11 1.93 -22.39
C CYS A 855 -17.08 1.18 -21.04
N ALA A 856 -17.30 1.92 -19.95
CA ALA A 856 -17.35 1.37 -18.59
C ALA A 856 -18.57 0.45 -18.40
N ASN A 857 -19.76 0.92 -18.77
CA ASN A 857 -21.05 0.26 -18.53
C ASN A 857 -21.62 -0.35 -19.83
N ALA A 858 -20.81 -1.13 -20.54
CA ALA A 858 -21.17 -1.69 -21.85
C ALA A 858 -22.47 -2.51 -21.85
N GLU A 859 -22.85 -3.12 -20.72
CA GLU A 859 -24.12 -3.84 -20.55
C GLU A 859 -25.37 -2.94 -20.43
N GLU A 860 -25.19 -1.68 -20.04
CA GLU A 860 -26.28 -0.71 -19.92
C GLU A 860 -26.60 -0.10 -21.28
N GLU A 861 -25.55 0.26 -22.04
CA GLU A 861 -25.55 0.92 -23.35
C GLU A 861 -25.85 0.02 -24.57
N PHE A 862 -25.97 -1.31 -24.40
CA PHE A 862 -26.12 -2.28 -25.51
C PHE A 862 -27.52 -2.35 -26.15
#